data_AF-S0GQV1-F1
#
_entry.id   AF-S0GQV1-F1
#
_cell.length_a   1.000
_cell.length_b   1.000
_cell.length_c   1.000
_cell.angle_alpha   90.00
_cell.angle_beta   90.00
_cell.angle_gamma   90.00
#
_symmetry.space_group_name_H-M   'P 1'
#
loop_
_entity.id
_entity.type
_entity.pdbx_description
1 polymer ?
#
loop_
_entity_poly.entity_id
_entity_poly.type
_entity_poly.pdbx_seq_one_letter_code
_entity_poly.pdbx_strand_id
1 'polypeptide(L)'
;MRHFRIFHSSFGLMLAGVAACAVLSCTDDTFDKYGQQGASGMLAFDVVAPGSWADGSAATRAADKDISIREITQSGGGKPLYLVTEIAEAAVDTAASNAITRGSTITEGTFKKQSFGLSGICYTGDWPEGEEGNEWTTNFAHNIRVSYEGNKWNSEKTLQWVASENIKFFAYSPYSAAVPSSSGASEEEAADATNSTPFIIHSAEGATGVPTLTYTVPQDVTKQIDLMYAIANCTGNGTGDVQNGAVQLNFKHALTAVTIKAGKKMLPGTVSKIEISGVHGSGIYPIGANKWTTTDKADRTFSIENETAIKNESDTESGTVLNPDDKGYTFMMIPQTLTNEAKLTISFKDDLTGLDRTLTAKLKDFTNDSQWKVGKQYTYSINSTGIVVEPVIELTVNRDNTLYPNGGFWGTDTPNPNAESLYTEMQDDEKLAYLPVSGVLNDVSIAAYMHVVQDKAESEAAKNQIRKLDFEIEYSIDGGSSWKSEKEFGWRSTTVPQSTADDTDLTAPVSGSIVLPAQPKFTDMRNFLYGKGTTIEGVTSEKTISEGGKGSKEVPYDLVANNEVKESANCYIVNDHGYYTFPAYYGNTYGKGGDNSSYKYNTSEPIPEGSKNYVLENFVGHDDNPISSGQISGVSDAILLWQDSPDLVTEVKYDNDKVSFRVPEETINQGNAVIAVRNSSGDILWSWHIWVTHRKWDSSSCIRLSDKNLNEKDKPFIIAPCNLGYCEPHGEDDKRDILIRFVVDSKLVGDSEVKLTVNGAPQPETAETNKGTITFTQPKIAASVAGDNTYYQWGRKDPMLPGIHNTNTYGDQELDMVNKMFYSKEYRFTSGESGRSIGESIQYPYRFFMYKRPQNDSDNSGIDNYKRRHWHDGSDKPYRLKTVMNYWNTQLIQSGMSSFDYTNTTDPNYSAEPNDKYVIKTIYDPSPAGFKIPPIKAFADFFDDVKLKARENPKPGQTQTAGEPNAVETLNGWQVTVGEKEFYFPATGVRDMGVKDREVSYGTFPAFSSITYIATSGFHNSNGTSSSCLIFSIDKRSSVDFPNCTTPIHGTNNAYGFTVRPIRDGQQ
;
A
#
# COMPACT_ATOMS: atom_id res chain seq x y z
N MET A 1 46.14 10.10 -15.57
CA MET A 1 45.54 11.32 -14.98
C MET A 1 44.78 10.91 -13.73
N ARG A 2 44.85 11.73 -12.69
CA ARG A 2 44.91 11.37 -11.26
C ARG A 2 43.88 10.33 -10.78
N HIS A 3 44.39 9.13 -10.52
CA HIS A 3 43.99 8.25 -9.43
C HIS A 3 44.96 8.46 -8.25
N PHE A 4 44.52 8.29 -7.00
CA PHE A 4 45.03 7.28 -6.06
C PHE A 4 44.38 7.41 -4.66
N ARG A 5 43.96 6.26 -4.13
CA ARG A 5 43.62 6.00 -2.72
C ARG A 5 44.89 5.52 -1.96
N ILE A 6 44.76 5.47 -0.62
CA ILE A 6 45.40 4.54 0.36
C ILE A 6 46.53 5.10 1.26
N PHE A 7 46.15 5.30 2.53
CA PHE A 7 46.74 4.91 3.83
C PHE A 7 48.27 4.95 4.15
N HIS A 8 48.54 5.56 5.33
CA HIS A 8 49.46 5.19 6.45
C HIS A 8 50.98 5.19 6.21
N SER A 9 51.89 5.46 7.16
CA SER A 9 51.87 5.65 8.63
C SER A 9 53.10 6.50 9.03
N SER A 10 53.23 6.87 10.32
CA SER A 10 54.47 6.87 11.15
C SER A 10 54.45 8.03 12.15
N PHE A 11 54.92 7.99 13.39
CA PHE A 11 55.54 7.07 14.37
C PHE A 11 55.62 7.99 15.63
N GLY A 12 55.60 7.61 16.90
CA GLY A 12 55.68 6.35 17.63
C GLY A 12 56.07 6.70 19.08
N LEU A 13 55.89 5.77 20.03
CA LEU A 13 56.93 5.40 21.00
C LEU A 13 56.56 4.16 21.81
N MET A 14 57.55 3.27 21.82
CA MET A 14 57.74 1.93 22.36
C MET A 14 57.54 1.65 23.87
N LEU A 15 56.99 0.44 24.13
CA LEU A 15 57.43 -0.67 25.04
C LEU A 15 57.47 -0.46 26.58
N ALA A 16 57.11 -1.43 27.45
CA ALA A 16 57.21 -2.90 27.39
C ALA A 16 56.19 -3.65 28.30
N GLY A 17 55.81 -4.89 27.93
CA GLY A 17 55.03 -5.85 28.75
C GLY A 17 55.91 -6.68 29.72
N VAL A 18 55.47 -7.74 30.43
CA VAL A 18 54.37 -8.71 30.29
C VAL A 18 54.17 -9.46 31.64
N ALA A 19 52.94 -9.86 32.01
CA ALA A 19 52.54 -11.15 32.62
C ALA A 19 51.07 -11.08 33.15
N ALA A 20 50.03 -11.52 32.42
CA ALA A 20 49.55 -12.90 32.21
C ALA A 20 48.56 -13.44 33.27
N CYS A 21 47.25 -13.43 32.94
CA CYS A 21 46.31 -14.58 32.86
C CYS A 21 44.90 -14.40 33.49
N ALA A 22 43.89 -14.77 32.66
CA ALA A 22 42.47 -15.10 32.90
C ALA A 22 41.51 -13.90 33.14
N VAL A 23 40.39 -13.69 32.46
CA VAL A 23 39.44 -14.53 31.68
C VAL A 23 38.74 -13.67 30.60
N LEU A 24 38.18 -14.31 29.57
CA LEU A 24 37.44 -13.75 28.42
C LEU A 24 36.17 -12.94 28.78
N SER A 25 35.96 -11.76 28.20
CA SER A 25 34.97 -11.48 27.12
C SER A 25 34.94 -9.99 26.71
N CYS A 26 34.70 -9.76 25.41
CA CYS A 26 34.41 -8.50 24.70
C CYS A 26 33.26 -7.69 25.36
N THR A 27 33.03 -6.39 25.18
CA THR A 27 33.12 -5.49 24.01
C THR A 27 33.17 -4.03 24.50
N ASP A 28 33.84 -3.16 23.73
CA ASP A 28 33.65 -1.71 23.77
C ASP A 28 32.45 -1.41 22.86
N ASP A 29 31.33 -0.91 23.41
CA ASP A 29 30.43 -0.03 22.65
C ASP A 29 29.33 0.61 23.52
N THR A 30 29.27 1.94 23.41
CA THR A 30 28.05 2.77 23.33
C THR A 30 26.83 2.37 24.19
N PHE A 31 26.93 2.54 25.51
CA PHE A 31 25.78 2.74 26.40
C PHE A 31 25.89 4.08 27.12
N ASP A 32 25.48 5.17 26.47
CA ASP A 32 25.26 6.46 27.16
C ASP A 32 24.22 7.35 26.46
N LYS A 33 23.18 6.73 25.87
CA LYS A 33 21.93 7.41 25.57
C LYS A 33 20.78 6.48 25.91
N TYR A 34 20.10 6.81 27.00
CA TYR A 34 18.91 6.15 27.57
C TYR A 34 19.18 4.87 28.36
N GLY A 35 19.32 5.02 29.68
CA GLY A 35 19.33 3.90 30.61
C GLY A 35 19.65 4.29 32.06
N GLN A 36 18.60 4.45 32.87
CA GLN A 36 18.57 4.31 34.34
C GLN A 36 19.58 5.12 35.19
N GLN A 37 19.25 6.38 35.48
CA GLN A 37 19.66 6.99 36.75
C GLN A 37 18.54 6.82 37.78
N GLY A 38 18.67 5.79 38.62
CA GLY A 38 17.93 5.72 39.87
C GLY A 38 18.42 6.77 40.87
N ALA A 39 17.48 7.52 41.44
CA ALA A 39 17.48 8.09 42.80
C ALA A 39 18.70 8.94 43.32
N SER A 40 19.58 9.49 42.48
CA SER A 40 20.71 10.34 42.96
C SER A 40 21.07 11.56 42.07
N GLY A 41 20.20 11.97 41.14
CA GLY A 41 20.48 13.06 40.18
C GLY A 41 19.81 14.40 40.52
N MET A 42 20.38 15.50 40.01
CA MET A 42 19.71 16.82 39.99
C MET A 42 18.43 16.73 39.14
N LEU A 43 17.36 17.41 39.55
CA LEU A 43 16.12 17.50 38.77
C LEU A 43 16.37 18.28 37.46
N ALA A 44 15.95 17.69 36.35
CA ALA A 44 15.94 18.31 35.03
C ALA A 44 14.50 18.44 34.53
N PHE A 45 14.25 19.40 33.62
CA PHE A 45 12.94 19.65 33.04
C PHE A 45 13.01 19.55 31.52
N ASP A 46 12.11 18.76 30.94
CA ASP A 46 11.83 18.74 29.52
C ASP A 46 10.54 19.51 29.28
N VAL A 47 10.59 20.55 28.44
CA VAL A 47 9.50 21.53 28.33
C VAL A 47 9.00 21.58 26.90
N VAL A 48 7.72 21.32 26.74
CA VAL A 48 7.01 21.38 25.46
C VAL A 48 6.11 22.60 25.49
N ALA A 49 6.32 23.51 24.53
CA ALA A 49 5.46 24.69 24.34
C ALA A 49 4.15 24.29 23.65
N PRO A 50 3.01 24.96 23.93
CA PRO A 50 1.79 24.75 23.18
C PRO A 50 1.94 25.24 21.72
N GLY A 51 1.08 24.75 20.83
CA GLY A 51 0.95 25.30 19.47
C GLY A 51 0.45 26.75 19.51
N SER A 52 0.66 27.52 18.44
CA SER A 52 0.07 28.85 18.30
C SER A 52 -1.47 28.76 18.21
N TRP A 53 -2.18 29.84 18.57
CA TRP A 53 -3.62 30.05 18.30
C TRP A 53 -3.96 30.19 16.80
N ALA A 54 -3.22 29.51 15.91
CA ALA A 54 -3.53 29.46 14.50
C ALA A 54 -4.88 28.75 14.31
N ASP A 55 -5.66 29.18 13.31
CA ASP A 55 -6.93 28.57 12.93
C ASP A 55 -6.74 27.05 12.89
N GLY A 56 -7.33 26.35 13.87
CA GLY A 56 -7.03 24.96 14.13
C GLY A 56 -7.11 24.09 12.87
N SER A 57 -6.30 23.04 12.83
CA SER A 57 -6.46 22.00 11.80
C SER A 57 -7.90 21.49 11.82
N ALA A 58 -8.46 21.19 10.64
CA ALA A 58 -9.84 20.73 10.49
C ALA A 58 -10.19 19.51 11.37
N ALA A 59 -9.18 18.79 11.89
CA ALA A 59 -9.31 17.65 12.79
C ALA A 59 -9.79 17.98 14.22
N THR A 60 -9.73 19.24 14.69
CA THR A 60 -10.16 19.62 16.05
C THR A 60 -11.45 20.44 16.10
N ARG A 61 -12.15 20.64 14.97
CA ARG A 61 -13.48 21.27 14.97
C ARG A 61 -14.51 20.29 15.52
N ALA A 62 -15.09 20.61 16.69
CA ALA A 62 -16.12 19.79 17.30
C ALA A 62 -17.32 19.67 16.35
N ALA A 63 -17.63 18.43 15.97
CA ALA A 63 -18.77 18.10 15.13
C ALA A 63 -20.09 18.57 15.76
N ASP A 64 -20.90 19.24 14.93
CA ASP A 64 -22.36 19.43 15.06
C ASP A 64 -22.96 20.31 16.16
N LYS A 65 -22.20 20.99 17.04
CA LYS A 65 -22.84 21.80 18.13
C LYS A 65 -22.51 23.28 18.23
N ASP A 66 -21.47 23.81 17.59
CA ASP A 66 -20.88 25.10 18.02
C ASP A 66 -21.06 26.32 17.10
N ILE A 67 -21.86 26.23 16.04
CA ILE A 67 -22.12 27.36 15.13
C ILE A 67 -23.41 28.08 15.56
N SER A 68 -23.28 29.32 16.05
CA SER A 68 -24.40 30.23 16.34
C SER A 68 -24.46 31.37 15.33
N ILE A 69 -25.60 31.55 14.68
CA ILE A 69 -25.88 32.64 13.74
C ILE A 69 -27.02 33.48 14.30
N ARG A 70 -26.82 34.79 14.54
CA ARG A 70 -27.94 35.72 14.80
C ARG A 70 -27.71 37.11 14.20
N GLU A 71 -28.80 37.83 14.00
CA GLU A 71 -28.78 39.23 13.56
C GLU A 71 -28.13 40.16 14.60
N ILE A 72 -27.31 41.10 14.11
CA ILE A 72 -26.65 42.13 14.91
C ILE A 72 -27.48 43.41 14.91
N THR A 73 -27.52 44.12 16.04
CA THR A 73 -28.20 45.43 16.11
C THR A 73 -27.36 46.49 15.39
N GLN A 74 -28.00 47.29 14.53
CA GLN A 74 -27.36 48.37 13.76
C GLN A 74 -28.07 49.71 13.98
N SER A 75 -27.30 50.79 14.19
CA SER A 75 -27.80 52.14 14.51
C SER A 75 -28.48 52.91 13.36
N GLY A 76 -28.59 52.35 12.15
CA GLY A 76 -28.95 53.12 10.93
C GLY A 76 -29.96 52.49 9.95
N GLY A 77 -30.67 51.41 10.31
CA GLY A 77 -31.77 50.86 9.50
C GLY A 77 -31.40 50.27 8.13
N GLY A 78 -30.16 49.82 7.94
CA GLY A 78 -29.70 49.14 6.71
C GLY A 78 -30.11 47.66 6.64
N LYS A 79 -29.65 46.95 5.59
CA LYS A 79 -29.82 45.50 5.49
C LYS A 79 -29.22 44.82 6.74
N PRO A 80 -29.86 43.76 7.27
CA PRO A 80 -29.40 43.12 8.49
C PRO A 80 -28.05 42.42 8.26
N LEU A 81 -27.14 42.60 9.22
CA LEU A 81 -25.86 41.89 9.30
C LEU A 81 -25.96 40.80 10.36
N TYR A 82 -25.20 39.73 10.20
CA TYR A 82 -25.23 38.56 11.06
C TYR A 82 -23.87 38.34 11.71
N LEU A 83 -23.87 37.94 12.98
CA LEU A 83 -22.67 37.45 13.65
C LEU A 83 -22.73 35.94 13.67
N VAL A 84 -21.68 35.31 13.15
CA VAL A 84 -21.45 33.86 13.19
C VAL A 84 -20.31 33.61 14.16
N THR A 85 -20.55 32.80 15.19
CA THR A 85 -19.48 32.39 16.11
C THR A 85 -18.97 31.01 15.72
N GLU A 86 -17.66 30.88 15.59
CA GLU A 86 -16.95 29.62 15.45
C GLU A 86 -16.06 29.42 16.69
N ILE A 87 -16.15 28.24 17.31
CA ILE A 87 -15.35 27.87 18.47
C ILE A 87 -14.33 26.83 18.02
N ALA A 88 -13.05 27.08 18.27
CA ALA A 88 -11.98 26.14 18.00
C ALA A 88 -11.17 25.87 19.27
N GLU A 89 -10.73 24.62 19.42
CA GLU A 89 -9.68 24.28 20.38
C GLU A 89 -8.33 24.53 19.73
N ALA A 90 -7.40 25.17 20.44
CA ALA A 90 -6.02 25.26 19.96
C ALA A 90 -5.47 23.84 19.78
N ALA A 91 -5.10 23.48 18.56
CA ALA A 91 -4.52 22.18 18.27
C ALA A 91 -3.16 22.07 18.96
N VAL A 92 -2.90 20.93 19.60
CA VAL A 92 -1.57 20.59 20.09
C VAL A 92 -0.83 19.93 18.93
N ASP A 93 -0.44 20.68 17.88
CA ASP A 93 0.74 20.28 17.12
C ASP A 93 1.41 21.36 16.23
N THR A 94 2.74 21.27 16.26
CA THR A 94 3.83 21.74 15.39
C THR A 94 3.92 23.20 14.85
N ALA A 95 4.89 23.91 15.42
CA ALA A 95 5.70 25.05 14.95
C ALA A 95 5.30 25.85 13.68
N ALA A 96 5.01 27.14 13.87
CA ALA A 96 5.15 28.19 12.85
C ALA A 96 6.23 29.23 13.27
N SER A 97 6.92 29.82 12.30
CA SER A 97 8.16 30.60 12.47
C SER A 97 8.00 32.11 12.25
N ASN A 98 8.67 32.91 13.10
CA ASN A 98 9.08 34.33 12.99
C ASN A 98 7.94 35.37 12.79
N ALA A 99 7.81 36.51 13.51
CA ALA A 99 8.75 37.43 14.14
C ALA A 99 8.11 38.14 15.38
N ILE A 100 8.89 38.99 16.07
CA ILE A 100 8.65 39.50 17.43
C ILE A 100 7.89 40.84 17.44
N THR A 101 6.77 40.93 18.17
CA THR A 101 6.35 42.11 18.96
C THR A 101 5.36 41.69 20.06
N ARG A 102 5.40 42.37 21.23
CA ARG A 102 4.59 42.02 22.41
C ARG A 102 3.09 42.12 22.05
N GLY A 103 2.36 41.01 22.25
CA GLY A 103 0.95 40.81 21.88
C GLY A 103 0.67 39.59 20.98
N SER A 104 1.68 38.91 20.43
CA SER A 104 1.51 37.75 19.52
C SER A 104 1.46 36.38 20.23
N THR A 105 0.86 35.38 19.58
CA THR A 105 0.91 33.96 19.93
C THR A 105 2.34 33.42 20.17
N ILE A 106 2.47 32.42 21.04
CA ILE A 106 3.77 31.85 21.40
C ILE A 106 4.08 30.62 20.54
N THR A 107 5.29 30.59 19.97
CA THR A 107 5.88 29.47 19.22
C THR A 107 7.00 28.85 20.05
N GLU A 108 7.44 27.63 19.75
CA GLU A 108 8.52 26.97 20.51
C GLU A 108 9.80 27.83 20.60
N GLY A 109 10.14 28.56 19.54
CA GLY A 109 11.27 29.48 19.49
C GLY A 109 11.08 30.78 20.30
N THR A 110 9.85 31.24 20.51
CA THR A 110 9.55 32.41 21.37
C THR A 110 9.36 32.01 22.83
N PHE A 111 8.83 30.82 23.10
CA PHE A 111 8.71 30.28 24.46
C PHE A 111 10.09 30.17 25.15
N LYS A 112 11.11 29.71 24.42
CA LYS A 112 12.52 29.63 24.91
C LYS A 112 13.12 31.00 25.29
N LYS A 113 12.51 32.12 24.89
CA LYS A 113 12.92 33.48 25.30
C LYS A 113 12.22 33.96 26.58
N GLN A 114 11.21 33.22 27.04
CA GLN A 114 10.49 33.51 28.28
C GLN A 114 11.01 32.60 29.41
N SER A 115 10.94 33.10 30.64
CA SER A 115 11.15 32.28 31.85
C SER A 115 9.80 31.88 32.43
N PHE A 116 9.72 30.74 33.11
CA PHE A 116 8.51 30.28 33.80
C PHE A 116 8.73 30.17 35.30
N GLY A 117 7.66 30.29 36.09
CA GLY A 117 7.67 30.02 37.53
C GLY A 117 7.29 28.58 37.82
N LEU A 118 8.06 27.92 38.68
CA LEU A 118 7.88 26.53 39.08
C LEU A 118 7.56 26.44 40.58
N SER A 119 6.43 25.82 40.88
CA SER A 119 6.02 25.43 42.22
C SER A 119 5.92 23.90 42.31
N GLY A 120 6.18 23.34 43.49
CA GLY A 120 6.19 21.91 43.73
C GLY A 120 5.64 21.61 45.13
N ILE A 121 4.75 20.63 45.20
CA ILE A 121 4.16 20.12 46.44
C ILE A 121 4.63 18.67 46.62
N CYS A 122 5.32 18.41 47.71
CA CYS A 122 5.70 17.07 48.13
C CYS A 122 4.74 16.57 49.21
N TYR A 123 4.12 15.41 48.99
CA TYR A 123 3.05 14.89 49.83
C TYR A 123 3.13 13.37 50.01
N THR A 124 2.45 12.88 51.04
CA THR A 124 2.30 11.46 51.35
C THR A 124 0.83 11.07 51.33
N GLY A 125 0.53 9.83 50.91
CA GLY A 125 -0.85 9.35 50.72
C GLY A 125 -1.48 9.80 49.39
N ASP A 126 -2.80 9.70 49.32
CA ASP A 126 -3.58 10.07 48.14
C ASP A 126 -3.76 11.59 48.03
N TRP A 127 -3.77 12.10 46.79
CA TRP A 127 -4.07 13.52 46.53
C TRP A 127 -5.56 13.80 46.84
N PRO A 128 -5.92 14.84 47.61
CA PRO A 128 -7.31 15.14 47.93
C PRO A 128 -8.18 15.35 46.68
N GLU A 129 -9.39 14.79 46.66
CA GLU A 129 -10.33 14.92 45.52
C GLU A 129 -10.91 16.35 45.34
N GLY A 130 -10.71 17.25 46.31
CA GLY A 130 -11.13 18.64 46.24
C GLY A 130 -10.22 19.60 47.03
N GLU A 131 -10.29 20.90 46.74
CA GLU A 131 -9.49 21.93 47.41
C GLU A 131 -9.96 22.22 48.84
N GLU A 132 -11.24 21.96 49.16
CA GLU A 132 -11.80 22.10 50.51
C GLU A 132 -11.21 21.01 51.42
N GLY A 133 -10.12 21.33 52.12
CA GLY A 133 -9.39 20.43 53.02
C GLY A 133 -7.96 20.11 52.58
N ASN A 134 -7.46 20.69 51.48
CA ASN A 134 -6.08 20.53 51.07
C ASN A 134 -5.16 21.45 51.91
N GLU A 135 -4.50 20.88 52.92
CA GLU A 135 -3.56 21.58 53.80
C GLU A 135 -2.11 21.61 53.26
N TRP A 136 -1.86 21.00 52.08
CA TRP A 136 -0.51 20.96 51.51
C TRP A 136 -0.06 22.34 51.03
N THR A 137 1.16 22.74 51.38
CA THR A 137 1.79 23.96 50.87
C THR A 137 2.79 23.62 49.77
N THR A 138 3.26 24.61 49.02
CA THR A 138 4.36 24.48 48.05
C THR A 138 5.72 24.28 48.74
N ASN A 139 5.80 23.25 49.58
CA ASN A 139 6.89 22.91 50.48
C ASN A 139 8.17 22.44 49.76
N PHE A 140 8.06 21.97 48.52
CA PHE A 140 9.19 21.47 47.73
C PHE A 140 9.84 22.57 46.89
N ALA A 141 9.01 23.38 46.24
CA ALA A 141 9.44 24.53 45.44
C ALA A 141 8.33 25.59 45.43
N HIS A 142 8.66 26.85 45.63
CA HIS A 142 7.69 27.95 45.55
C HIS A 142 8.13 28.99 44.53
N ASN A 143 7.37 29.14 43.45
CA ASN A 143 7.55 30.12 42.37
C ASN A 143 9.02 30.33 41.95
N ILE A 144 9.77 29.25 41.78
CA ILE A 144 11.19 29.30 41.39
C ILE A 144 11.27 29.66 39.91
N ARG A 145 12.08 30.65 39.56
CA ARG A 145 12.30 31.03 38.17
C ARG A 145 13.09 29.95 37.44
N VAL A 146 12.62 29.54 36.26
CA VAL A 146 13.32 28.63 35.35
C VAL A 146 13.48 29.31 33.99
N SER A 147 14.71 29.31 33.45
CA SER A 147 15.07 30.01 32.20
C SER A 147 15.87 29.10 31.27
N TYR A 148 15.75 29.31 29.96
CA TYR A 148 16.44 28.50 28.96
C TYR A 148 17.80 29.11 28.58
N GLU A 149 18.90 28.43 28.92
CA GLU A 149 20.26 28.86 28.62
C GLU A 149 21.15 27.64 28.32
N GLY A 150 22.00 27.72 27.29
CA GLY A 150 22.96 26.66 26.95
C GLY A 150 22.32 25.33 26.50
N ASN A 151 21.21 25.40 25.75
CA ASN A 151 20.40 24.26 25.29
C ASN A 151 19.74 23.42 26.39
N LYS A 152 19.50 24.01 27.58
CA LYS A 152 18.79 23.37 28.69
C LYS A 152 18.01 24.38 29.52
N TRP A 153 16.99 23.89 30.22
CA TRP A 153 16.25 24.67 31.22
C TRP A 153 16.99 24.65 32.55
N ASN A 154 17.28 25.82 33.09
CA ASN A 154 18.01 26.00 34.35
C ASN A 154 17.08 26.67 35.37
N SER A 155 16.87 26.00 36.50
CA SER A 155 16.17 26.59 37.66
C SER A 155 17.13 27.46 38.47
N GLU A 156 16.63 28.57 39.01
CA GLU A 156 17.40 29.48 39.87
C GLU A 156 17.89 28.81 41.17
N LYS A 157 17.16 27.79 41.64
CA LYS A 157 17.55 26.94 42.76
C LYS A 157 17.72 25.49 42.29
N THR A 158 18.75 24.82 42.75
CA THR A 158 18.98 23.39 42.49
C THR A 158 17.94 22.54 43.23
N LEU A 159 17.19 21.71 42.51
CA LEU A 159 16.21 20.78 43.07
C LEU A 159 16.75 19.33 42.98
N GLN A 160 16.42 18.52 43.97
CA GLN A 160 16.82 17.10 44.06
C GLN A 160 15.61 16.21 44.34
N TRP A 161 15.64 14.99 43.82
CA TRP A 161 14.61 13.98 44.05
C TRP A 161 14.54 13.58 45.54
N VAL A 162 13.33 13.37 46.06
CA VAL A 162 13.07 12.99 47.46
C VAL A 162 12.59 11.53 47.55
N ALA A 163 13.47 10.61 47.91
CA ALA A 163 13.38 9.15 47.68
C ALA A 163 12.08 8.37 48.03
N SER A 164 11.08 8.92 48.73
CA SER A 164 9.91 8.12 49.13
C SER A 164 8.55 8.85 49.12
N GLU A 165 8.48 10.08 48.60
CA GLU A 165 7.25 10.89 48.62
C GLU A 165 6.75 11.20 47.20
N ASN A 166 5.49 11.59 47.02
CA ASN A 166 4.97 12.02 45.73
C ASN A 166 5.21 13.52 45.55
N ILE A 167 5.54 13.96 44.34
CA ILE A 167 5.78 15.36 43.99
C ILE A 167 4.84 15.78 42.87
N LYS A 168 4.04 16.83 43.09
CA LYS A 168 3.25 17.46 42.04
C LYS A 168 3.82 18.82 41.69
N PHE A 169 4.24 18.98 40.45
CA PHE A 169 4.77 20.22 39.91
C PHE A 169 3.67 21.04 39.25
N PHE A 170 3.74 22.35 39.44
CA PHE A 170 2.87 23.35 38.86
C PHE A 170 3.76 24.43 38.26
N ALA A 171 3.64 24.66 36.96
CA ALA A 171 4.42 25.66 36.26
C ALA A 171 3.52 26.67 35.56
N TYR A 172 3.97 27.92 35.42
CA TYR A 172 3.29 28.94 34.63
C TYR A 172 4.28 29.88 33.94
N SER A 173 3.87 30.42 32.79
CA SER A 173 4.68 31.34 31.98
C SER A 173 3.80 32.45 31.40
N PRO A 174 4.29 33.71 31.30
CA PRO A 174 5.61 34.17 31.72
C PRO A 174 5.74 34.34 33.24
N TYR A 175 6.95 34.12 33.76
CA TYR A 175 7.29 34.26 35.17
C TYR A 175 7.05 35.67 35.70
N SER A 176 6.50 35.76 36.92
CA SER A 176 6.40 36.98 37.71
C SER A 176 6.99 36.77 39.11
N ALA A 177 7.78 37.76 39.55
CA ALA A 177 8.31 37.83 40.92
C ALA A 177 7.36 38.52 41.91
N ALA A 178 6.18 38.97 41.47
CA ALA A 178 5.25 39.70 42.33
C ALA A 178 4.62 38.78 43.39
N VAL A 179 4.64 39.23 44.64
CA VAL A 179 4.08 38.53 45.80
C VAL A 179 2.86 39.29 46.36
N PRO A 180 1.92 38.62 47.05
CA PRO A 180 0.80 39.29 47.70
C PRO A 180 1.29 40.26 48.78
N SER A 181 0.84 41.52 48.73
CA SER A 181 1.13 42.53 49.77
C SER A 181 0.57 42.10 51.13
N SER A 182 1.40 42.13 52.18
CA SER A 182 1.01 41.80 53.56
C SER A 182 0.21 42.91 54.28
N SER A 183 -0.04 44.03 53.62
CA SER A 183 -1.03 45.03 54.05
C SER A 183 -2.13 45.12 52.99
N GLY A 184 -3.39 45.01 53.40
CA GLY A 184 -4.56 45.15 52.53
C GLY A 184 -4.58 46.51 51.87
N ALA A 185 -3.94 46.62 50.70
CA ALA A 185 -4.04 47.77 49.83
C ALA A 185 -5.50 47.84 49.37
N SER A 186 -6.16 48.95 49.70
CA SER A 186 -7.51 49.26 49.27
C SER A 186 -7.60 49.23 47.74
N GLU A 187 -8.73 48.77 47.23
CA GLU A 187 -9.10 48.62 45.82
C GLU A 187 -8.94 49.90 44.95
N GLU A 188 -8.56 51.04 45.55
CA GLU A 188 -8.39 52.32 44.86
C GLU A 188 -6.97 52.55 44.27
N GLU A 189 -5.94 51.79 44.64
CA GLU A 189 -4.59 51.93 44.04
C GLU A 189 -4.39 51.13 42.74
N ALA A 190 -5.35 50.28 42.35
CA ALA A 190 -5.30 49.52 41.10
C ALA A 190 -5.84 50.30 39.88
N ALA A 191 -6.27 51.55 40.07
CA ALA A 191 -6.91 52.35 39.03
C ALA A 191 -5.93 53.10 38.11
N ASP A 192 -4.61 53.11 38.41
CA ASP A 192 -3.61 53.80 37.59
C ASP A 192 -2.37 52.93 37.31
N ALA A 193 -2.63 51.68 36.87
CA ALA A 193 -1.58 50.80 36.36
C ALA A 193 -0.99 51.40 35.08
N THR A 194 0.06 52.19 35.24
CA THR A 194 0.91 52.75 34.19
C THR A 194 1.59 51.64 33.38
N ASN A 195 0.84 51.03 32.47
CA ASN A 195 1.22 50.64 31.11
C ASN A 195 2.55 49.88 30.86
N SER A 196 3.15 49.20 31.85
CA SER A 196 4.53 48.67 31.70
C SER A 196 4.72 47.17 31.93
N THR A 197 3.83 46.45 32.64
CA THR A 197 3.85 44.97 32.74
C THR A 197 2.50 44.44 33.27
N PRO A 198 1.98 43.29 32.78
CA PRO A 198 0.81 42.65 33.39
C PRO A 198 1.10 42.23 34.83
N PHE A 199 0.12 42.41 35.71
CA PHE A 199 0.24 42.04 37.13
C PHE A 199 -0.21 40.59 37.32
N ILE A 200 0.73 39.64 37.15
CA ILE A 200 0.55 38.25 37.61
C ILE A 200 1.08 38.18 39.05
N ILE A 201 0.24 37.77 39.99
CA ILE A 201 0.63 37.53 41.38
C ILE A 201 0.51 36.04 41.66
N HIS A 202 1.58 35.42 42.14
CA HIS A 202 1.52 34.04 42.63
C HIS A 202 0.98 34.01 44.07
N SER A 203 0.32 32.92 44.47
CA SER A 203 -0.07 32.70 45.88
C SER A 203 1.14 32.82 46.83
N ALA A 204 0.90 33.17 48.09
CA ALA A 204 1.97 33.28 49.09
C ALA A 204 2.61 31.92 49.42
N GLU A 205 3.87 31.92 49.86
CA GLU A 205 4.67 30.70 50.14
C GLU A 205 4.04 29.75 51.19
N GLY A 206 3.26 30.30 52.13
CA GLY A 206 2.52 29.53 53.14
C GLY A 206 1.06 29.24 52.80
N ALA A 207 0.58 29.57 51.60
CA ALA A 207 -0.79 29.24 51.20
C ALA A 207 -0.96 27.73 51.06
N THR A 208 -2.04 27.19 51.62
CA THR A 208 -2.41 25.78 51.49
C THR A 208 -3.25 25.57 50.23
N GLY A 209 -3.16 24.38 49.64
CA GLY A 209 -3.88 24.01 48.42
C GLY A 209 -3.05 24.16 47.15
N VAL A 210 -3.70 24.00 45.99
CA VAL A 210 -3.05 24.23 44.69
C VAL A 210 -2.62 25.69 44.56
N PRO A 211 -1.37 25.98 44.11
CA PRO A 211 -0.92 27.36 43.91
C PRO A 211 -1.81 28.09 42.91
N THR A 212 -2.14 29.35 43.22
CA THR A 212 -3.03 30.19 42.40
C THR A 212 -2.29 31.36 41.79
N LEU A 213 -2.75 31.81 40.63
CA LEU A 213 -2.31 33.02 39.95
C LEU A 213 -3.44 34.04 39.94
N THR A 214 -3.23 35.21 40.53
CA THR A 214 -4.09 36.37 40.30
C THR A 214 -3.60 37.08 39.06
N TYR A 215 -4.45 37.25 38.05
CA TYR A 215 -4.13 37.93 36.81
C TYR A 215 -5.11 39.07 36.55
N THR A 216 -4.58 40.22 36.16
CA THR A 216 -5.37 41.36 35.68
C THR A 216 -5.02 41.63 34.22
N VAL A 217 -6.03 41.58 33.36
CA VAL A 217 -5.92 41.80 31.92
C VAL A 217 -5.56 43.27 31.66
N PRO A 218 -4.44 43.54 30.95
CA PRO A 218 -4.08 44.90 30.56
C PRO A 218 -5.14 45.59 29.69
N GLN A 219 -5.36 46.89 29.94
CA GLN A 219 -6.29 47.74 29.20
C GLN A 219 -5.88 47.88 27.72
N ASP A 220 -4.58 48.01 27.48
CA ASP A 220 -3.98 48.03 26.15
C ASP A 220 -3.84 46.58 25.65
N VAL A 221 -4.59 46.24 24.59
CA VAL A 221 -4.64 44.88 24.04
C VAL A 221 -3.26 44.39 23.61
N THR A 222 -2.41 45.28 23.09
CA THR A 222 -1.03 44.92 22.67
C THR A 222 -0.12 44.53 23.84
N LYS A 223 -0.54 44.79 25.08
CA LYS A 223 0.18 44.43 26.30
C LYS A 223 -0.40 43.21 27.00
N GLN A 224 -1.53 42.70 26.53
CA GLN A 224 -2.08 41.44 27.01
C GLN A 224 -1.10 40.32 26.69
N ILE A 225 -1.06 39.31 27.56
CA ILE A 225 -0.10 38.22 27.47
C ILE A 225 -0.85 36.91 27.36
N ASP A 226 -0.23 35.95 26.67
CA ASP A 226 -0.69 34.57 26.67
C ASP A 226 -0.15 33.86 27.91
N LEU A 227 -0.96 33.82 28.97
CA LEU A 227 -0.63 33.12 30.20
C LEU A 227 -0.80 31.62 29.98
N MET A 228 0.25 30.85 30.24
CA MET A 228 0.29 29.40 30.05
C MET A 228 0.59 28.68 31.36
N TYR A 229 0.25 27.39 31.43
CA TYR A 229 0.49 26.55 32.59
C TYR A 229 0.87 25.11 32.22
N ALA A 230 1.55 24.41 33.12
CA ALA A 230 1.79 22.97 33.04
C ALA A 230 1.65 22.32 34.43
N ILE A 231 1.25 21.04 34.45
CA ILE A 231 1.26 20.19 35.65
C ILE A 231 2.02 18.91 35.31
N ALA A 232 2.82 18.42 36.24
CA ALA A 232 3.42 17.09 36.17
C ALA A 232 3.30 16.38 37.52
N ASN A 233 2.92 15.11 37.50
CA ASN A 233 2.83 14.24 38.68
C ASN A 233 4.00 13.25 38.65
N CYS A 234 4.86 13.33 39.66
CA CYS A 234 6.03 12.48 39.77
C CYS A 234 6.04 11.79 41.14
N THR A 235 6.71 10.66 41.22
CA THR A 235 7.18 10.07 42.46
C THR A 235 8.58 10.61 42.75
N GLY A 236 8.93 10.67 44.02
CA GLY A 236 10.22 11.16 44.49
C GLY A 236 11.41 10.25 44.17
N ASN A 237 11.16 9.13 43.50
CA ASN A 237 12.18 8.26 42.88
C ASN A 237 12.41 8.55 41.39
N GLY A 238 11.82 9.61 40.84
CA GLY A 238 12.01 9.98 39.44
C GLY A 238 11.21 9.13 38.44
N THR A 239 10.03 8.65 38.85
CA THR A 239 9.08 7.95 37.96
C THR A 239 7.73 8.68 37.95
N GLY A 240 6.87 8.46 36.95
CA GLY A 240 5.65 9.25 36.72
C GLY A 240 5.76 10.03 35.41
N ASP A 241 5.41 11.32 35.41
CA ASP A 241 5.58 12.25 34.27
C ASP A 241 7.06 12.63 34.06
N VAL A 242 7.91 11.63 33.89
CA VAL A 242 9.36 11.73 33.69
C VAL A 242 9.73 10.97 32.43
N GLN A 243 10.30 11.67 31.44
CA GLN A 243 10.80 11.09 30.21
C GLN A 243 12.30 11.35 30.13
N ASN A 244 13.09 10.33 29.80
CA ASN A 244 14.54 10.45 29.68
C ASN A 244 15.26 11.03 30.93
N GLY A 245 14.69 10.82 32.12
CA GLY A 245 15.23 11.34 33.38
C GLY A 245 14.91 12.80 33.69
N ALA A 246 14.08 13.47 32.88
CA ALA A 246 13.62 14.85 33.10
C ALA A 246 12.09 14.89 33.32
N VAL A 247 11.62 15.79 34.18
CA VAL A 247 10.19 16.03 34.42
C VAL A 247 9.60 16.67 33.17
N GLN A 248 8.54 16.05 32.63
CA GLN A 248 7.89 16.50 31.41
C GLN A 248 6.85 17.59 31.74
N LEU A 249 7.11 18.82 31.31
CA LEU A 249 6.20 19.96 31.46
C LEU A 249 5.58 20.32 30.10
N ASN A 250 4.37 19.82 29.88
CA ASN A 250 3.57 20.10 28.69
C ASN A 250 2.71 21.35 28.94
N PHE A 251 3.15 22.51 28.44
CA PHE A 251 2.43 23.77 28.65
C PHE A 251 1.14 23.85 27.81
N LYS A 252 0.11 24.46 28.40
CA LYS A 252 -1.22 24.72 27.82
C LYS A 252 -1.61 26.17 28.09
N HIS A 253 -2.49 26.73 27.27
CA HIS A 253 -3.01 28.08 27.48
C HIS A 253 -3.97 28.15 28.68
N ALA A 254 -3.75 29.11 29.58
CA ALA A 254 -4.60 29.37 30.74
C ALA A 254 -5.72 30.39 30.44
N LEU A 255 -5.56 31.20 29.39
CA LEU A 255 -6.53 32.22 28.98
C LEU A 255 -7.44 31.73 27.84
N THR A 256 -8.33 32.60 27.41
CA THR A 256 -9.08 32.44 26.15
C THR A 256 -8.59 33.49 25.15
N ALA A 257 -8.41 33.11 23.90
CA ALA A 257 -8.16 34.03 22.81
C ALA A 257 -9.48 34.42 22.14
N VAL A 258 -9.69 35.70 21.85
CA VAL A 258 -10.84 36.19 21.08
C VAL A 258 -10.37 36.90 19.81
N THR A 259 -10.85 36.38 18.68
CA THR A 259 -10.53 36.87 17.33
C THR A 259 -11.82 37.31 16.63
N ILE A 260 -11.74 38.38 15.86
CA ILE A 260 -12.84 38.95 15.10
C ILE A 260 -12.42 38.97 13.63
N LYS A 261 -13.26 38.42 12.75
CA LYS A 261 -13.02 38.43 11.29
C LYS A 261 -14.23 38.96 10.53
N ALA A 262 -13.99 39.53 9.36
CA ALA A 262 -15.01 39.77 8.36
C ALA A 262 -15.14 38.52 7.48
N GLY A 263 -16.36 37.98 7.33
CA GLY A 263 -16.60 36.92 6.38
C GLY A 263 -16.52 37.42 4.93
N LYS A 264 -16.22 36.54 3.97
CA LYS A 264 -15.94 36.93 2.58
C LYS A 264 -17.08 37.64 1.85
N LYS A 265 -18.33 37.39 2.27
CA LYS A 265 -19.52 38.08 1.73
C LYS A 265 -19.85 39.37 2.46
N MET A 266 -19.02 39.81 3.40
CA MET A 266 -19.24 41.06 4.13
C MET A 266 -19.23 42.26 3.17
N LEU A 267 -20.03 43.28 3.48
CA LEU A 267 -20.06 44.51 2.68
C LEU A 267 -18.68 45.19 2.72
N PRO A 268 -18.17 45.69 1.58
CA PRO A 268 -16.96 46.49 1.55
C PRO A 268 -17.08 47.73 2.44
N GLY A 269 -15.99 48.06 3.10
CA GLY A 269 -15.93 49.19 4.01
C GLY A 269 -14.74 49.12 4.94
N THR A 270 -14.66 50.07 5.87
CA THR A 270 -13.53 50.19 6.79
C THR A 270 -14.01 49.96 8.22
N VAL A 271 -13.40 49.02 8.93
CA VAL A 271 -13.54 48.86 10.38
C VAL A 271 -12.50 49.76 11.05
N SER A 272 -12.94 50.67 11.91
CA SER A 272 -12.04 51.63 12.58
C SER A 272 -11.86 51.34 14.07
N LYS A 273 -12.80 50.61 14.68
CA LYS A 273 -12.75 50.26 16.11
C LYS A 273 -13.45 48.93 16.40
N ILE A 274 -12.84 48.12 17.25
CA ILE A 274 -13.41 46.89 17.82
C ILE A 274 -13.39 47.04 19.34
N GLU A 275 -14.48 46.72 20.02
CA GLU A 275 -14.62 46.88 21.46
C GLU A 275 -15.35 45.69 22.08
N ILE A 276 -14.76 45.11 23.13
CA ILE A 276 -15.40 44.13 24.01
C ILE A 276 -15.67 44.82 25.35
N SER A 277 -16.93 44.94 25.75
CA SER A 277 -17.34 45.60 27.00
C SER A 277 -18.26 44.73 27.84
N GLY A 278 -18.40 45.06 29.14
CA GLY A 278 -19.26 44.32 30.07
C GLY A 278 -18.70 42.95 30.48
N VAL A 279 -17.37 42.82 30.48
CA VAL A 279 -16.64 41.61 30.82
C VAL A 279 -15.80 41.82 32.09
N HIS A 280 -15.37 40.73 32.71
CA HIS A 280 -14.40 40.73 33.80
C HIS A 280 -12.98 40.92 33.26
N GLY A 281 -12.16 41.69 33.97
CA GLY A 281 -10.75 41.92 33.65
C GLY A 281 -9.79 41.40 34.71
N SER A 282 -10.26 40.81 35.81
CA SER A 282 -9.40 40.24 36.84
C SER A 282 -9.94 38.93 37.41
N GLY A 283 -9.04 37.99 37.69
CA GLY A 283 -9.42 36.71 38.27
C GLY A 283 -8.26 35.94 38.89
N ILE A 284 -8.63 34.88 39.61
CA ILE A 284 -7.75 33.94 40.27
C ILE A 284 -7.84 32.59 39.57
N TYR A 285 -6.70 32.07 39.15
CA TYR A 285 -6.55 30.78 38.49
C TYR A 285 -5.76 29.80 39.36
N PRO A 286 -6.39 28.77 39.93
CA PRO A 286 -5.65 27.61 40.43
C PRO A 286 -4.95 26.94 39.25
N ILE A 287 -3.63 26.76 39.33
CA ILE A 287 -2.83 26.28 38.21
C ILE A 287 -3.35 24.90 37.76
N GLY A 288 -3.88 24.85 36.54
CA GLY A 288 -4.46 23.68 35.88
C GLY A 288 -5.89 23.32 36.25
N ALA A 289 -6.62 24.24 36.87
CA ALA A 289 -8.08 24.16 36.95
C ALA A 289 -8.76 24.33 35.58
N ASN A 290 -9.99 23.85 35.48
CA ASN A 290 -10.83 24.03 34.30
C ASN A 290 -11.59 25.38 34.26
N LYS A 291 -11.47 26.21 35.30
CA LYS A 291 -12.18 27.49 35.44
C LYS A 291 -11.38 28.53 36.23
N TRP A 292 -11.64 29.79 35.94
CA TRP A 292 -11.16 30.94 36.71
C TRP A 292 -12.21 31.40 37.72
N THR A 293 -11.76 32.01 38.81
CA THR A 293 -12.64 32.74 39.75
C THR A 293 -12.47 34.23 39.53
N THR A 294 -13.49 34.92 39.04
CA THR A 294 -13.46 36.37 38.77
C THR A 294 -13.43 37.17 40.07
N THR A 295 -12.63 38.23 40.13
CA THR A 295 -12.46 39.07 41.34
C THR A 295 -13.04 40.48 41.21
N ASP A 296 -13.31 40.94 39.99
CA ASP A 296 -13.90 42.24 39.71
C ASP A 296 -15.36 42.14 39.25
N LYS A 297 -16.01 43.31 39.07
CA LYS A 297 -17.32 43.39 38.42
C LYS A 297 -17.16 43.26 36.90
N ALA A 298 -18.17 42.72 36.22
CA ALA A 298 -18.19 42.58 34.77
C ALA A 298 -18.51 43.91 34.05
N ASP A 299 -17.71 44.94 34.26
CA ASP A 299 -17.90 46.29 33.69
C ASP A 299 -16.67 46.80 32.91
N ARG A 300 -15.65 45.95 32.72
CA ARG A 300 -14.44 46.30 31.97
C ARG A 300 -14.71 46.38 30.48
N THR A 301 -13.94 47.23 29.81
CA THR A 301 -13.99 47.47 28.37
C THR A 301 -12.59 47.44 27.79
N PHE A 302 -12.40 46.66 26.73
CA PHE A 302 -11.14 46.53 25.99
C PHE A 302 -11.40 46.90 24.53
N SER A 303 -10.55 47.74 23.96
CA SER A 303 -10.77 48.27 22.62
C SER A 303 -9.50 48.29 21.78
N ILE A 304 -9.68 48.08 20.49
CA ILE A 304 -8.64 48.17 19.47
C ILE A 304 -9.09 49.25 18.49
N GLU A 305 -8.24 50.27 18.32
CA GLU A 305 -8.40 51.30 17.30
C GLU A 305 -7.40 51.03 16.19
N ASN A 306 -7.85 50.31 15.16
CA ASN A 306 -7.03 49.94 14.02
C ASN A 306 -7.89 49.96 12.76
N GLU A 307 -7.53 50.81 11.80
CA GLU A 307 -8.24 50.89 10.52
C GLU A 307 -7.92 49.66 9.66
N THR A 308 -8.94 48.85 9.41
CA THR A 308 -8.85 47.65 8.56
C THR A 308 -9.88 47.75 7.45
N ALA A 309 -9.41 47.81 6.21
CA ALA A 309 -10.26 47.84 5.03
C ALA A 309 -10.71 46.42 4.68
N ILE A 310 -12.02 46.24 4.53
CA ILE A 310 -12.65 45.03 3.99
C ILE A 310 -12.83 45.27 2.49
N LYS A 311 -12.06 44.56 1.67
CA LYS A 311 -12.10 44.66 0.22
C LYS A 311 -12.90 43.52 -0.40
N ASN A 312 -13.58 43.80 -1.51
CA ASN A 312 -14.31 42.82 -2.32
C ASN A 312 -13.41 42.18 -3.40
N GLU A 313 -12.17 41.81 -3.06
CA GLU A 313 -11.28 41.14 -4.03
C GLU A 313 -11.41 39.63 -3.90
N SER A 314 -11.54 38.95 -5.04
CA SER A 314 -11.97 37.54 -5.14
C SER A 314 -10.90 36.52 -4.75
N ASP A 315 -9.66 36.91 -4.47
CA ASP A 315 -8.49 36.03 -4.62
C ASP A 315 -7.60 35.87 -3.37
N THR A 316 -8.11 36.04 -2.14
CA THR A 316 -7.33 35.69 -0.92
C THR A 316 -8.13 34.80 0.04
N GLU A 317 -7.51 33.68 0.43
CA GLU A 317 -8.10 32.43 0.95
C GLU A 317 -8.64 32.44 2.40
N SER A 318 -8.82 33.59 3.05
CA SER A 318 -9.49 33.63 4.36
C SER A 318 -10.08 35.01 4.59
N GLY A 319 -11.28 35.07 5.17
CA GLY A 319 -11.93 36.33 5.52
C GLY A 319 -10.99 37.29 6.27
N THR A 320 -11.14 38.60 6.09
CA THR A 320 -10.19 39.58 6.66
C THR A 320 -10.23 39.55 8.18
N VAL A 321 -9.16 39.10 8.83
CA VAL A 321 -8.99 39.20 10.29
C VAL A 321 -8.91 40.68 10.66
N LEU A 322 -9.82 41.11 11.54
CA LEU A 322 -9.97 42.51 11.91
C LEU A 322 -9.10 42.91 13.12
N ASN A 323 -8.64 41.92 13.89
CA ASN A 323 -7.71 42.10 15.01
C ASN A 323 -6.50 41.16 14.90
N PRO A 324 -5.63 41.35 13.90
CA PRO A 324 -4.61 40.37 13.54
C PRO A 324 -3.52 40.18 14.62
N ASP A 325 -3.10 38.93 14.80
CA ASP A 325 -2.17 38.51 15.87
C ASP A 325 -0.74 39.02 15.68
N ASP A 326 -0.29 39.16 14.43
CA ASP A 326 1.04 39.70 14.09
C ASP A 326 1.24 41.14 14.58
N LYS A 327 0.16 41.89 14.75
CA LYS A 327 0.14 43.25 15.32
C LYS A 327 -0.14 43.26 16.83
N GLY A 328 -0.34 42.10 17.45
CA GLY A 328 -0.66 41.97 18.87
C GLY A 328 -2.07 42.41 19.24
N TYR A 329 -3.02 42.28 18.31
CA TYR A 329 -4.41 42.71 18.50
C TYR A 329 -5.36 41.58 18.92
N THR A 330 -4.86 40.37 19.16
CA THR A 330 -5.63 39.28 19.75
C THR A 330 -6.05 39.63 21.18
N PHE A 331 -7.34 39.51 21.50
CA PHE A 331 -7.80 39.72 22.87
C PHE A 331 -7.50 38.47 23.71
N MET A 332 -6.56 38.58 24.65
CA MET A 332 -6.24 37.52 25.61
C MET A 332 -7.00 37.77 26.91
N MET A 333 -8.12 37.07 27.07
CA MET A 333 -9.11 37.33 28.11
C MET A 333 -9.11 36.23 29.17
N ILE A 334 -9.48 36.59 30.41
CA ILE A 334 -9.77 35.56 31.42
C ILE A 334 -11.03 34.78 31.03
N PRO A 335 -10.99 33.43 31.07
CA PRO A 335 -12.18 32.58 30.98
C PRO A 335 -13.23 32.98 32.01
N GLN A 336 -14.48 33.15 31.56
CA GLN A 336 -15.54 33.75 32.38
C GLN A 336 -16.93 33.39 31.86
N THR A 337 -17.93 33.50 32.73
CA THR A 337 -19.35 33.46 32.31
C THR A 337 -19.76 34.81 31.77
N LEU A 338 -20.31 34.83 30.56
CA LEU A 338 -20.75 36.05 29.89
C LEU A 338 -22.13 36.46 30.40
N THR A 339 -22.21 37.71 30.84
CA THR A 339 -23.48 38.30 31.30
C THR A 339 -24.25 38.91 30.12
N ASN A 340 -25.49 39.33 30.34
CA ASN A 340 -26.26 40.06 29.32
C ASN A 340 -25.64 41.43 28.97
N GLU A 341 -24.70 41.93 29.80
CA GLU A 341 -23.98 43.18 29.56
C GLU A 341 -22.75 43.00 28.68
N ALA A 342 -22.25 41.76 28.51
CA ALA A 342 -21.10 41.46 27.67
C ALA A 342 -21.42 41.72 26.19
N LYS A 343 -20.75 42.69 25.57
CA LYS A 343 -21.04 43.17 24.22
C LYS A 343 -19.78 43.24 23.36
N LEU A 344 -19.92 42.86 22.09
CA LEU A 344 -18.99 43.16 21.01
C LEU A 344 -19.56 44.34 20.23
N THR A 345 -18.81 45.44 20.15
CA THR A 345 -19.16 46.64 19.40
C THR A 345 -18.12 46.91 18.32
N ILE A 346 -18.56 47.12 17.10
CA ILE A 346 -17.70 47.34 15.94
C ILE A 346 -18.13 48.61 15.21
N SER A 347 -17.20 49.54 15.04
CA SER A 347 -17.38 50.75 14.24
C SER A 347 -16.97 50.44 12.80
N PHE A 348 -17.96 50.48 11.90
CA PHE A 348 -17.80 50.10 10.49
C PHE A 348 -18.35 51.21 9.59
N LYS A 349 -17.53 51.65 8.64
CA LYS A 349 -17.93 52.60 7.60
C LYS A 349 -18.12 51.88 6.29
N ASP A 350 -19.35 51.83 5.80
CA ASP A 350 -19.72 51.15 4.56
C ASP A 350 -19.31 51.97 3.33
N ASP A 351 -18.63 51.36 2.36
CA ASP A 351 -18.14 52.05 1.16
C ASP A 351 -19.28 52.45 0.20
N LEU A 352 -20.36 51.68 0.18
CA LEU A 352 -21.50 51.90 -0.73
C LEU A 352 -22.28 53.17 -0.37
N THR A 353 -22.46 53.42 0.93
CA THR A 353 -23.27 54.54 1.45
C THR A 353 -22.44 55.63 2.12
N GLY A 354 -21.16 55.35 2.43
CA GLY A 354 -20.27 56.25 3.15
C GLY A 354 -20.68 56.52 4.60
N LEU A 355 -21.66 55.80 5.13
CA LEU A 355 -22.23 55.99 6.47
C LEU A 355 -21.42 55.23 7.53
N ASP A 356 -21.11 55.91 8.63
CA ASP A 356 -20.59 55.28 9.84
C ASP A 356 -21.71 54.51 10.55
N ARG A 357 -21.45 53.22 10.82
CA ARG A 357 -22.39 52.29 11.44
C ARG A 357 -21.75 51.71 12.69
N THR A 358 -22.56 51.57 13.73
CA THR A 358 -22.17 50.83 14.94
C THR A 358 -22.90 49.50 14.93
N LEU A 359 -22.14 48.41 14.96
CA LEU A 359 -22.64 47.05 15.05
C LEU A 359 -22.48 46.59 16.49
N THR A 360 -23.56 46.13 17.13
CA THR A 360 -23.52 45.65 18.52
C THR A 360 -24.14 44.27 18.64
N ALA A 361 -23.38 43.33 19.20
CA ALA A 361 -23.82 41.97 19.51
C ALA A 361 -23.63 41.67 21.01
N LYS A 362 -24.62 41.03 21.64
CA LYS A 362 -24.52 40.56 23.03
C LYS A 362 -23.79 39.23 23.05
N LEU A 363 -22.51 39.22 23.40
CA LEU A 363 -21.64 38.05 23.29
C LEU A 363 -22.27 36.77 23.87
N LYS A 364 -22.95 36.88 25.02
CA LYS A 364 -23.69 35.78 25.65
C LYS A 364 -24.65 35.04 24.70
N ASP A 365 -25.38 35.76 23.84
CA ASP A 365 -26.37 35.17 22.94
C ASP A 365 -25.71 34.37 21.80
N PHE A 366 -24.41 34.58 21.57
CA PHE A 366 -23.62 34.03 20.48
C PHE A 366 -22.51 33.08 20.94
N THR A 367 -22.40 32.79 22.24
CA THR A 367 -21.45 31.84 22.81
C THR A 367 -22.22 30.69 23.43
N ASN A 368 -21.99 29.46 22.96
CA ASN A 368 -22.58 28.26 23.55
C ASN A 368 -22.22 28.13 25.03
N ASP A 369 -23.17 27.67 25.84
CA ASP A 369 -23.12 27.64 27.31
C ASP A 369 -22.92 29.02 27.99
N SER A 370 -22.95 30.13 27.24
CA SER A 370 -22.73 31.49 27.77
C SER A 370 -21.38 31.66 28.48
N GLN A 371 -20.33 30.92 28.09
CA GLN A 371 -19.04 30.91 28.79
C GLN A 371 -17.85 30.94 27.83
N TRP A 372 -16.82 31.73 28.19
CA TRP A 372 -15.47 31.55 27.67
C TRP A 372 -14.71 30.55 28.54
N LYS A 373 -14.19 29.50 27.90
CA LYS A 373 -13.53 28.36 28.56
C LYS A 373 -12.01 28.46 28.45
N VAL A 374 -11.30 27.89 29.44
CA VAL A 374 -9.83 27.83 29.49
C VAL A 374 -9.28 27.13 28.25
N GLY A 375 -8.26 27.73 27.61
CA GLY A 375 -7.54 27.12 26.49
C GLY A 375 -8.31 27.05 25.18
N LYS A 376 -9.37 27.84 25.01
CA LYS A 376 -10.18 27.91 23.79
C LYS A 376 -10.03 29.25 23.08
N GLN A 377 -10.18 29.21 21.77
CA GLN A 377 -10.27 30.39 20.92
C GLN A 377 -11.71 30.58 20.45
N TYR A 378 -12.22 31.80 20.61
CA TYR A 378 -13.53 32.20 20.11
C TYR A 378 -13.35 33.15 18.95
N THR A 379 -13.80 32.73 17.76
CA THR A 379 -13.75 33.54 16.55
C THR A 379 -15.14 34.06 16.21
N TYR A 380 -15.32 35.38 16.24
CA TYR A 380 -16.56 36.06 15.86
C TYR A 380 -16.46 36.60 14.44
N SER A 381 -17.30 36.09 13.55
CA SER A 381 -17.30 36.41 12.12
C SER A 381 -18.50 37.27 11.74
N ILE A 382 -18.26 38.46 11.20
CA ILE A 382 -19.32 39.35 10.73
C ILE A 382 -19.65 39.01 9.28
N ASN A 383 -20.92 38.74 8.99
CA ASN A 383 -21.40 38.32 7.67
C ASN A 383 -22.61 39.14 7.21
N SER A 384 -22.78 39.26 5.89
CA SER A 384 -23.97 39.90 5.28
C SER A 384 -25.15 38.93 5.10
N THR A 385 -24.92 37.62 5.22
CA THR A 385 -25.93 36.56 5.12
C THR A 385 -25.87 35.65 6.35
N GLY A 386 -27.01 35.33 6.95
CA GLY A 386 -27.12 34.40 8.08
C GLY A 386 -27.12 32.93 7.67
N ILE A 387 -26.32 32.55 6.66
CA ILE A 387 -26.23 31.19 6.12
C ILE A 387 -24.79 30.71 6.25
N VAL A 388 -24.58 29.55 6.85
CA VAL A 388 -23.31 28.82 6.89
C VAL A 388 -23.46 27.54 6.08
N VAL A 389 -22.44 27.21 5.27
CA VAL A 389 -22.38 26.00 4.44
C VAL A 389 -21.10 25.26 4.81
N GLU A 390 -21.20 24.02 5.27
CA GLU A 390 -20.07 23.11 5.52
C GLU A 390 -20.12 21.95 4.52
N PRO A 391 -19.23 21.91 3.52
CA PRO A 391 -19.12 20.75 2.65
C PRO A 391 -18.42 19.59 3.35
N VAL A 392 -19.00 18.40 3.28
CA VAL A 392 -18.51 17.17 3.91
C VAL A 392 -18.32 16.10 2.84
N ILE A 393 -17.16 15.45 2.85
CA ILE A 393 -16.86 14.27 2.05
C ILE A 393 -16.30 13.19 2.97
N GLU A 394 -16.92 12.01 2.95
CA GLU A 394 -16.45 10.83 3.66
C GLU A 394 -16.03 9.78 2.64
N LEU A 395 -14.73 9.49 2.59
CA LEU A 395 -14.15 8.46 1.74
C LEU A 395 -13.85 7.22 2.57
N THR A 396 -14.40 6.08 2.17
CA THR A 396 -14.04 4.77 2.72
C THR A 396 -13.53 3.87 1.62
N VAL A 397 -12.36 3.28 1.80
CA VAL A 397 -11.78 2.29 0.90
C VAL A 397 -11.79 0.94 1.63
N ASN A 398 -12.63 0.00 1.20
CA ASN A 398 -12.64 -1.33 1.79
C ASN A 398 -11.48 -2.16 1.22
N ARG A 399 -10.55 -2.55 2.09
CA ARG A 399 -9.35 -3.32 1.72
C ARG A 399 -9.54 -4.84 1.78
N ASP A 400 -10.69 -5.33 2.22
CA ASP A 400 -10.95 -6.77 2.42
C ASP A 400 -10.73 -7.61 1.17
N ASN A 401 -11.03 -7.07 -0.02
CA ASN A 401 -10.84 -7.77 -1.30
C ASN A 401 -9.62 -7.26 -2.09
N THR A 402 -8.82 -6.36 -1.52
CA THR A 402 -7.62 -5.85 -2.19
C THR A 402 -6.60 -6.96 -2.38
N LEU A 403 -6.16 -7.16 -3.62
CA LEU A 403 -5.09 -8.09 -3.94
C LEU A 403 -3.76 -7.35 -3.89
N TYR A 404 -2.97 -7.63 -2.85
CA TYR A 404 -1.68 -6.97 -2.65
C TYR A 404 -0.57 -7.61 -3.50
N PRO A 405 0.47 -6.82 -3.86
CA PRO A 405 1.70 -7.34 -4.46
C PRO A 405 2.26 -8.52 -3.66
N ASN A 406 2.60 -9.59 -4.37
CA ASN A 406 3.03 -10.90 -3.88
C ASN A 406 2.26 -11.44 -2.66
N GLY A 407 0.96 -11.13 -2.56
CA GLY A 407 0.13 -11.53 -1.42
C GLY A 407 0.42 -10.77 -0.13
N GLY A 408 0.77 -9.48 -0.22
CA GLY A 408 1.05 -8.61 0.94
C GLY A 408 2.54 -8.49 1.25
N PHE A 409 3.41 -8.76 0.28
CA PHE A 409 4.85 -8.74 0.45
C PHE A 409 5.57 -8.06 -0.72
N TRP A 410 6.64 -7.35 -0.43
CA TRP A 410 7.59 -6.87 -1.42
C TRP A 410 8.54 -7.98 -1.84
N GLY A 411 8.73 -8.14 -3.15
CA GLY A 411 9.74 -9.03 -3.73
C GLY A 411 11.10 -8.34 -3.83
N THR A 412 12.14 -9.12 -4.15
CA THR A 412 13.49 -8.60 -4.39
C THR A 412 13.71 -8.23 -5.86
N ASP A 413 14.46 -7.15 -6.10
CA ASP A 413 14.91 -6.75 -7.43
C ASP A 413 16.09 -7.60 -7.95
N THR A 414 16.77 -8.33 -7.06
CA THR A 414 17.89 -9.22 -7.41
C THR A 414 17.87 -10.50 -6.57
N PRO A 415 18.19 -11.68 -7.15
CA PRO A 415 18.27 -12.90 -6.37
C PRO A 415 19.40 -12.81 -5.33
N ASN A 416 19.06 -12.89 -4.04
CA ASN A 416 20.03 -12.95 -2.95
C ASN A 416 19.85 -14.25 -2.15
N PRO A 417 20.57 -15.34 -2.50
CA PRO A 417 20.41 -16.63 -1.85
C PRO A 417 20.85 -16.63 -0.37
N ASN A 418 21.55 -15.60 0.10
CA ASN A 418 21.98 -15.46 1.50
C ASN A 418 20.96 -14.71 2.38
N ALA A 419 19.91 -14.14 1.80
CA ALA A 419 18.84 -13.51 2.59
C ALA A 419 18.01 -14.57 3.33
N GLU A 420 17.35 -14.18 4.42
CA GLU A 420 16.50 -15.10 5.20
C GLU A 420 15.18 -15.44 4.47
N SER A 421 14.66 -14.51 3.67
CA SER A 421 13.41 -14.65 2.92
C SER A 421 13.53 -13.99 1.54
N LEU A 422 12.78 -14.52 0.58
CA LEU A 422 12.60 -13.92 -0.74
C LEU A 422 11.71 -12.68 -0.72
N TYR A 423 10.89 -12.55 0.32
CA TYR A 423 9.81 -11.57 0.41
C TYR A 423 9.83 -10.87 1.77
N THR A 424 9.59 -9.56 1.77
CA THR A 424 9.47 -8.72 2.96
C THR A 424 8.02 -8.29 3.13
N GLU A 425 7.46 -8.44 4.33
CA GLU A 425 6.07 -8.09 4.58
C GLU A 425 5.82 -6.58 4.42
N MET A 426 4.71 -6.24 3.76
CA MET A 426 4.27 -4.85 3.63
C MET A 426 3.78 -4.31 4.98
N GLN A 427 4.19 -3.10 5.31
CA GLN A 427 3.69 -2.38 6.48
C GLN A 427 2.25 -1.89 6.26
N ASP A 428 1.54 -1.60 7.35
CA ASP A 428 0.11 -1.22 7.28
C ASP A 428 -0.10 0.11 6.54
N ASP A 429 0.80 1.08 6.69
CA ASP A 429 0.80 2.33 5.94
C ASP A 429 1.02 2.11 4.44
N GLU A 430 1.91 1.18 4.06
CA GLU A 430 2.11 0.77 2.66
C GLU A 430 0.86 0.11 2.08
N LYS A 431 0.18 -0.75 2.86
CA LYS A 431 -1.09 -1.38 2.45
C LYS A 431 -2.21 -0.35 2.30
N LEU A 432 -2.25 0.66 3.16
CA LEU A 432 -3.19 1.77 3.06
C LEU A 432 -2.92 2.64 1.84
N ALA A 433 -1.65 2.93 1.53
CA ALA A 433 -1.25 3.74 0.37
C ALA A 433 -1.29 2.99 -0.96
N TYR A 434 -1.38 1.67 -0.96
CA TYR A 434 -1.31 0.88 -2.19
C TYR A 434 -2.42 1.23 -3.20
N LEU A 435 -1.98 1.55 -4.41
CA LEU A 435 -2.78 1.68 -5.63
C LEU A 435 -2.22 0.72 -6.70
N PRO A 436 -3.05 -0.15 -7.30
CA PRO A 436 -2.62 -0.98 -8.41
C PRO A 436 -2.01 -0.19 -9.57
N VAL A 437 -1.09 -0.82 -10.31
CA VAL A 437 -0.45 -0.19 -11.47
C VAL A 437 -1.42 0.10 -12.62
N SER A 438 -2.62 -0.50 -12.58
CA SER A 438 -3.75 -0.17 -13.45
C SER A 438 -4.38 1.20 -13.14
N GLY A 439 -4.10 1.76 -11.95
CA GLY A 439 -4.70 3.01 -11.46
C GLY A 439 -6.14 2.85 -10.95
N VAL A 440 -6.67 1.63 -10.90
CA VAL A 440 -8.05 1.38 -10.44
C VAL A 440 -8.05 1.03 -8.96
N LEU A 441 -8.77 1.83 -8.16
CA LEU A 441 -9.04 1.58 -6.75
C LEU A 441 -10.49 1.11 -6.59
N ASN A 442 -10.68 -0.18 -6.29
CA ASN A 442 -11.98 -0.83 -6.14
C ASN A 442 -12.51 -0.77 -4.70
N ASP A 443 -13.79 -1.16 -4.53
CA ASP A 443 -14.49 -1.24 -3.24
C ASP A 443 -14.44 0.06 -2.42
N VAL A 444 -14.63 1.17 -3.12
CA VAL A 444 -14.66 2.52 -2.54
C VAL A 444 -16.11 2.93 -2.27
N SER A 445 -16.34 3.65 -1.18
CA SER A 445 -17.63 4.24 -0.85
C SER A 445 -17.44 5.72 -0.50
N ILE A 446 -18.25 6.59 -1.10
CA ILE A 446 -18.17 8.05 -0.88
C ILE A 446 -19.55 8.58 -0.46
N ALA A 447 -19.61 9.26 0.69
CA ALA A 447 -20.71 10.16 1.03
C ALA A 447 -20.26 11.61 0.79
N ALA A 448 -21.09 12.41 0.13
CA ALA A 448 -20.78 13.80 -0.18
C ALA A 448 -22.02 14.68 -0.01
N TYR A 449 -21.99 15.60 0.94
CA TYR A 449 -23.13 16.48 1.22
C TYR A 449 -22.68 17.83 1.78
N MET A 450 -23.57 18.82 1.68
CA MET A 450 -23.42 20.10 2.34
C MET A 450 -24.35 20.16 3.55
N HIS A 451 -23.79 20.51 4.70
CA HIS A 451 -24.56 20.92 5.86
C HIS A 451 -24.81 22.42 5.79
N VAL A 452 -26.08 22.84 5.73
CA VAL A 452 -26.49 24.23 5.57
C VAL A 452 -27.29 24.67 6.79
N VAL A 453 -26.76 25.67 7.51
CA VAL A 453 -27.42 26.27 8.67
C VAL A 453 -27.89 27.69 8.32
N GLN A 454 -29.17 27.98 8.51
CA GLN A 454 -29.78 29.27 8.17
C GLN A 454 -30.53 29.88 9.37
N ASP A 455 -30.16 31.12 9.75
CA ASP A 455 -30.91 31.91 10.73
C ASP A 455 -32.21 32.49 10.12
N LYS A 456 -33.27 32.60 10.94
CA LYS A 456 -34.64 33.01 10.58
C LYS A 456 -35.37 32.13 9.54
N ALA A 457 -34.99 30.85 9.41
CA ALA A 457 -35.74 29.93 8.56
C ALA A 457 -37.18 29.73 9.07
N GLU A 458 -38.14 29.54 8.15
CA GLU A 458 -39.58 29.49 8.46
C GLU A 458 -39.99 28.29 9.35
N SER A 459 -39.09 27.32 9.54
CA SER A 459 -39.28 26.14 10.41
C SER A 459 -37.94 25.61 10.95
N GLU A 460 -37.94 24.82 12.02
CA GLU A 460 -36.73 24.15 12.55
C GLU A 460 -36.07 23.22 11.51
N ALA A 461 -36.86 22.53 10.69
CA ALA A 461 -36.34 21.71 9.58
C ALA A 461 -35.68 22.54 8.46
N ALA A 462 -36.01 23.83 8.36
CA ALA A 462 -35.36 24.75 7.43
C ALA A 462 -34.13 25.44 8.05
N LYS A 463 -33.91 25.36 9.37
CA LYS A 463 -32.71 25.91 10.01
C LYS A 463 -31.48 25.05 9.79
N ASN A 464 -31.66 23.74 9.66
CA ASN A 464 -30.59 22.77 9.50
C ASN A 464 -30.95 21.85 8.33
N GLN A 465 -30.21 21.97 7.23
CA GLN A 465 -30.53 21.31 5.98
C GLN A 465 -29.31 20.52 5.50
N ILE A 466 -29.56 19.31 5.00
CA ILE A 466 -28.58 18.56 4.23
C ILE A 466 -28.90 18.78 2.74
N ARG A 467 -27.89 19.10 1.96
CA ARG A 467 -27.99 19.35 0.53
C ARG A 467 -26.96 18.51 -0.23
N LYS A 468 -27.30 18.17 -1.46
CA LYS A 468 -26.41 17.45 -2.38
C LYS A 468 -25.12 18.24 -2.60
N LEU A 469 -23.98 17.57 -2.51
CA LEU A 469 -22.68 18.12 -2.87
C LEU A 469 -22.12 17.34 -4.07
N ASP A 470 -22.09 17.99 -5.22
CA ASP A 470 -21.38 17.45 -6.37
C ASP A 470 -19.88 17.75 -6.21
N PHE A 471 -19.05 16.79 -6.60
CA PHE A 471 -17.59 16.88 -6.48
C PHE A 471 -16.90 16.30 -7.70
N GLU A 472 -15.66 16.75 -7.91
CA GLU A 472 -14.71 16.26 -8.89
C GLU A 472 -13.46 15.76 -8.16
N ILE A 473 -12.85 14.69 -8.67
CA ILE A 473 -11.57 14.21 -8.16
C ILE A 473 -10.48 14.67 -9.12
N GLU A 474 -9.60 15.54 -8.64
CA GLU A 474 -8.38 15.90 -9.35
C GLU A 474 -7.21 15.06 -8.85
N TYR A 475 -6.23 14.83 -9.73
CA TYR A 475 -5.01 14.11 -9.38
C TYR A 475 -3.74 14.87 -9.80
N SER A 476 -2.64 14.53 -9.14
CA SER A 476 -1.29 15.00 -9.45
C SER A 476 -0.30 13.83 -9.44
N ILE A 477 0.63 13.86 -10.40
CA ILE A 477 1.75 12.91 -10.53
C ILE A 477 3.11 13.60 -10.39
N ASP A 478 3.11 14.88 -10.04
CA ASP A 478 4.29 15.76 -9.92
C ASP A 478 4.40 16.39 -8.51
N GLY A 479 3.92 15.65 -7.51
CA GLY A 479 3.99 16.04 -6.10
C GLY A 479 3.11 17.24 -5.74
N GLY A 480 2.02 17.46 -6.46
CA GLY A 480 1.09 18.58 -6.25
C GLY A 480 1.39 19.84 -7.06
N SER A 481 2.41 19.82 -7.93
CA SER A 481 2.81 20.99 -8.74
C SER A 481 1.77 21.36 -9.80
N SER A 482 1.12 20.35 -10.39
CA SER A 482 -0.03 20.52 -11.29
C SER A 482 -1.12 19.50 -11.00
N TRP A 483 -2.37 19.95 -11.18
CA TRP A 483 -3.57 19.16 -10.93
C TRP A 483 -4.35 18.99 -12.23
N LYS A 484 -4.85 17.78 -12.45
CA LYS A 484 -5.59 17.40 -13.65
C LYS A 484 -6.92 16.77 -13.29
N SER A 485 -7.92 17.05 -14.12
CA SER A 485 -9.12 16.26 -14.23
C SER A 485 -9.38 15.93 -15.70
N GLU A 486 -9.58 14.65 -15.98
CA GLU A 486 -9.83 14.15 -17.33
C GLU A 486 -11.01 13.17 -17.28
N LYS A 487 -11.84 13.16 -18.33
CA LYS A 487 -13.12 12.40 -18.37
C LYS A 487 -12.95 10.89 -18.14
N GLU A 488 -11.78 10.35 -18.47
CA GLU A 488 -11.46 8.93 -18.31
C GLU A 488 -11.08 8.54 -16.87
N PHE A 489 -10.76 9.52 -16.01
CA PHE A 489 -10.39 9.33 -14.61
C PHE A 489 -11.48 9.86 -13.66
N GLY A 490 -11.29 9.63 -12.36
CA GLY A 490 -12.19 10.05 -11.28
C GLY A 490 -13.14 8.95 -10.80
N TRP A 491 -14.28 9.36 -10.24
CA TRP A 491 -15.25 8.49 -9.58
C TRP A 491 -16.15 7.71 -10.55
N ARG A 492 -16.30 6.40 -10.34
CA ARG A 492 -17.17 5.48 -11.07
C ARG A 492 -18.13 4.79 -10.10
N SER A 493 -19.35 5.32 -9.96
CA SER A 493 -20.39 4.72 -9.11
C SER A 493 -20.95 3.42 -9.73
N THR A 494 -21.31 2.46 -8.88
CA THR A 494 -21.97 1.21 -9.27
C THR A 494 -23.48 1.33 -9.47
N THR A 495 -24.12 2.35 -8.87
CA THR A 495 -25.59 2.45 -8.77
C THR A 495 -26.18 3.75 -9.32
N VAL A 496 -25.37 4.81 -9.47
CA VAL A 496 -25.85 6.15 -9.83
C VAL A 496 -25.03 6.71 -11.01
N PRO A 497 -25.65 7.43 -11.98
CA PRO A 497 -24.89 8.21 -12.95
C PRO A 497 -23.94 9.19 -12.23
N GLN A 498 -22.70 9.29 -12.72
CA GLN A 498 -21.54 9.91 -12.04
C GLN A 498 -21.78 11.20 -11.23
N SER A 499 -20.92 11.39 -10.22
CA SER A 499 -20.71 12.57 -9.35
C SER A 499 -21.90 13.07 -8.55
N THR A 500 -22.70 12.18 -7.95
CA THR A 500 -23.87 12.61 -7.16
C THR A 500 -24.03 11.81 -5.87
N ALA A 501 -24.45 12.51 -4.81
CA ALA A 501 -25.01 11.91 -3.60
C ALA A 501 -26.31 11.17 -3.93
N ASP A 502 -26.68 10.17 -3.13
CA ASP A 502 -27.97 9.50 -3.27
C ASP A 502 -29.11 10.53 -3.13
N ASP A 503 -29.96 10.66 -4.16
CA ASP A 503 -31.05 11.64 -4.19
C ASP A 503 -32.18 11.32 -3.16
N THR A 504 -32.10 10.17 -2.47
CA THR A 504 -33.06 9.71 -1.45
C THR A 504 -32.53 9.83 -0.02
N ASP A 505 -31.24 9.57 0.22
CA ASP A 505 -30.53 9.83 1.48
C ASP A 505 -29.15 10.45 1.18
N LEU A 506 -29.10 11.78 1.24
CA LEU A 506 -27.92 12.57 0.87
C LEU A 506 -26.67 12.27 1.72
N THR A 507 -26.82 11.63 2.89
CA THR A 507 -25.71 11.23 3.76
C THR A 507 -25.27 9.79 3.56
N ALA A 508 -26.04 8.99 2.81
CA ALA A 508 -25.70 7.60 2.57
C ALA A 508 -24.48 7.50 1.63
N PRO A 509 -23.51 6.64 1.95
CA PRO A 509 -22.34 6.47 1.11
C PRO A 509 -22.69 5.66 -0.15
N VAL A 510 -22.21 6.12 -1.31
CA VAL A 510 -22.42 5.47 -2.61
C VAL A 510 -21.19 4.62 -2.95
N SER A 511 -21.39 3.34 -3.28
CA SER A 511 -20.30 2.41 -3.63
C SER A 511 -19.86 2.53 -5.10
N GLY A 512 -18.58 2.35 -5.34
CA GLY A 512 -17.94 2.55 -6.64
C GLY A 512 -16.44 2.26 -6.63
N SER A 513 -15.77 2.77 -7.66
CA SER A 513 -14.31 2.72 -7.82
C SER A 513 -13.77 4.11 -8.17
N ILE A 514 -12.52 4.38 -7.79
CA ILE A 514 -11.78 5.55 -8.27
C ILE A 514 -10.81 5.08 -9.35
N VAL A 515 -10.86 5.70 -10.53
CA VAL A 515 -9.95 5.40 -11.65
C VAL A 515 -8.95 6.55 -11.78
N LEU A 516 -7.67 6.25 -11.63
CA LEU A 516 -6.55 7.18 -11.77
C LEU A 516 -5.66 6.74 -12.94
N PRO A 517 -4.72 7.58 -13.40
CA PRO A 517 -3.80 7.17 -14.44
C PRO A 517 -3.04 5.89 -14.09
N ALA A 518 -3.11 4.90 -14.98
CA ALA A 518 -2.25 3.72 -14.94
C ALA A 518 -0.78 4.12 -15.12
N GLN A 519 0.14 3.24 -14.69
CA GLN A 519 1.54 3.42 -15.07
C GLN A 519 1.71 3.29 -16.60
N PRO A 520 2.63 4.07 -17.21
CA PRO A 520 2.85 4.05 -18.66
C PRO A 520 3.04 2.64 -19.25
N LYS A 521 3.87 1.80 -18.63
CA LYS A 521 4.16 0.42 -19.09
C LYS A 521 3.00 -0.52 -18.92
N PHE A 522 2.12 -0.30 -17.93
CA PHE A 522 0.85 -1.01 -17.87
C PHE A 522 0.01 -0.73 -19.12
N THR A 523 -0.06 0.54 -19.54
CA THR A 523 -0.76 0.97 -20.76
C THR A 523 -0.11 0.42 -22.03
N ASP A 524 1.23 0.40 -22.09
CA ASP A 524 1.98 -0.19 -23.21
C ASP A 524 1.66 -1.68 -23.39
N MET A 525 1.59 -2.45 -22.30
CA MET A 525 1.21 -3.86 -22.35
C MET A 525 -0.27 -4.05 -22.77
N ARG A 526 -1.15 -3.13 -22.36
CA ARG A 526 -2.56 -3.16 -22.77
C ARG A 526 -2.73 -2.90 -24.27
N ASN A 527 -1.87 -2.08 -24.87
CA ASN A 527 -1.93 -1.71 -26.28
C ASN A 527 -1.87 -2.90 -27.26
N PHE A 528 -1.29 -4.04 -26.87
CA PHE A 528 -1.30 -5.26 -27.69
C PHE A 528 -2.74 -5.74 -27.98
N LEU A 529 -3.60 -5.78 -26.96
CA LEU A 529 -5.01 -6.18 -27.09
C LEU A 529 -5.82 -5.19 -27.94
N TYR A 530 -5.45 -3.91 -27.94
CA TYR A 530 -6.09 -2.85 -28.72
C TYR A 530 -5.55 -2.72 -30.16
N GLY A 531 -4.63 -3.60 -30.58
CA GLY A 531 -4.02 -3.59 -31.91
C GLY A 531 -3.08 -2.42 -32.17
N LYS A 532 -2.47 -1.89 -31.11
CA LYS A 532 -1.49 -0.79 -31.16
C LYS A 532 -0.06 -1.24 -30.83
N GLY A 533 0.10 -2.43 -30.26
CA GLY A 533 1.41 -3.02 -29.95
C GLY A 533 2.05 -3.74 -31.15
N THR A 534 3.38 -3.82 -31.14
CA THR A 534 4.18 -4.59 -32.11
C THR A 534 4.80 -5.78 -31.38
N THR A 535 4.48 -6.99 -31.81
CA THR A 535 4.98 -8.22 -31.18
C THR A 535 6.48 -8.36 -31.35
N ILE A 536 7.08 -9.28 -30.60
CA ILE A 536 8.52 -9.57 -30.66
C ILE A 536 9.00 -10.00 -32.05
N GLU A 537 8.12 -10.58 -32.87
CA GLU A 537 8.39 -10.94 -34.27
C GLU A 537 8.28 -9.74 -35.23
N GLY A 538 8.04 -8.52 -34.73
CA GLY A 538 7.93 -7.31 -35.53
C GLY A 538 6.57 -7.11 -36.21
N VAL A 539 5.53 -7.83 -35.79
CA VAL A 539 4.20 -7.79 -36.40
C VAL A 539 3.27 -6.91 -35.54
N THR A 540 2.52 -6.00 -36.17
CA THR A 540 1.47 -5.25 -35.45
C THR A 540 0.36 -6.19 -35.04
N SER A 541 0.02 -6.18 -33.75
CA SER A 541 -1.05 -7.04 -33.21
C SER A 541 -2.40 -6.70 -33.84
N GLU A 542 -3.21 -7.72 -34.11
CA GLU A 542 -4.62 -7.50 -34.41
C GLU A 542 -5.38 -7.07 -33.15
N LYS A 543 -6.30 -6.13 -33.28
CA LYS A 543 -7.19 -5.74 -32.18
C LYS A 543 -8.09 -6.92 -31.81
N THR A 544 -8.09 -7.28 -30.53
CA THR A 544 -8.95 -8.34 -29.98
C THR A 544 -10.09 -7.80 -29.12
N ILE A 545 -9.92 -6.62 -28.52
CA ILE A 545 -10.93 -5.98 -27.67
C ILE A 545 -12.15 -5.54 -28.48
N SER A 546 -13.35 -5.88 -28.00
CA SER A 546 -14.61 -5.36 -28.55
C SER A 546 -15.20 -4.25 -27.67
N GLU A 547 -16.09 -3.42 -28.24
CA GLU A 547 -16.69 -2.28 -27.52
C GLU A 547 -17.61 -2.73 -26.37
N GLY A 548 -18.32 -3.85 -26.53
CA GLY A 548 -19.23 -4.39 -25.51
C GLY A 548 -18.67 -5.53 -24.66
N GLY A 549 -17.43 -5.99 -24.96
CA GLY A 549 -16.87 -7.19 -24.34
C GLY A 549 -17.60 -8.49 -24.70
N LYS A 550 -17.26 -9.58 -24.00
CA LYS A 550 -17.84 -10.91 -24.16
C LYS A 550 -18.77 -11.25 -23.02
N GLY A 551 -20.03 -11.60 -23.36
CA GLY A 551 -21.03 -12.02 -22.38
C GLY A 551 -21.47 -10.88 -21.45
N SER A 552 -22.44 -11.18 -20.59
CA SER A 552 -22.90 -10.30 -19.51
C SER A 552 -22.88 -11.05 -18.18
N LYS A 553 -23.13 -10.33 -17.07
CA LYS A 553 -23.21 -10.94 -15.75
C LYS A 553 -24.31 -12.01 -15.66
N GLU A 554 -25.42 -11.80 -16.36
CA GLU A 554 -26.59 -12.69 -16.43
C GLU A 554 -26.38 -13.83 -17.44
N VAL A 555 -25.69 -13.56 -18.55
CA VAL A 555 -25.40 -14.56 -19.59
C VAL A 555 -23.90 -14.52 -19.92
N PRO A 556 -23.05 -15.15 -19.09
CA PRO A 556 -21.62 -15.19 -19.33
C PRO A 556 -21.27 -15.95 -20.62
N TYR A 557 -20.17 -15.56 -21.26
CA TYR A 557 -19.64 -16.22 -22.44
C TYR A 557 -19.04 -17.58 -22.06
N ASP A 558 -19.64 -18.65 -22.58
CA ASP A 558 -19.21 -20.02 -22.27
C ASP A 558 -17.97 -20.41 -23.11
N LEU A 559 -16.83 -20.56 -22.45
CA LEU A 559 -15.53 -20.84 -23.07
C LEU A 559 -15.45 -22.24 -23.67
N VAL A 560 -16.28 -23.19 -23.20
CA VAL A 560 -16.35 -24.55 -23.74
C VAL A 560 -17.31 -24.60 -24.92
N ALA A 561 -18.50 -24.05 -24.76
CA ALA A 561 -19.50 -24.03 -25.83
C ALA A 561 -19.06 -23.20 -27.05
N ASN A 562 -18.10 -22.28 -26.90
CA ASN A 562 -17.63 -21.41 -27.98
C ASN A 562 -16.23 -21.72 -28.51
N ASN A 563 -15.50 -22.71 -27.98
CA ASN A 563 -14.25 -23.16 -28.61
C ASN A 563 -14.52 -24.11 -29.80
N GLU A 564 -13.51 -24.35 -30.64
CA GLU A 564 -13.63 -25.11 -31.90
C GLU A 564 -14.01 -26.59 -31.66
N VAL A 565 -13.52 -27.19 -30.58
CA VAL A 565 -13.65 -28.63 -30.30
C VAL A 565 -14.79 -28.99 -29.32
N LYS A 566 -15.44 -27.99 -28.73
CA LYS A 566 -16.50 -28.14 -27.69
C LYS A 566 -16.06 -28.98 -26.49
N GLU A 567 -14.81 -28.81 -26.07
CA GLU A 567 -14.15 -29.58 -25.00
C GLU A 567 -13.72 -28.66 -23.86
N SER A 568 -13.66 -29.18 -22.63
CA SER A 568 -13.00 -28.51 -21.51
C SER A 568 -11.47 -28.59 -21.64
N ALA A 569 -10.74 -27.80 -20.87
CA ALA A 569 -9.28 -27.84 -20.83
C ALA A 569 -8.75 -27.42 -19.46
N ASN A 570 -7.43 -27.51 -19.26
CA ASN A 570 -6.75 -26.95 -18.08
C ASN A 570 -6.31 -25.49 -18.28
N CYS A 571 -6.30 -25.00 -19.51
CA CYS A 571 -6.05 -23.60 -19.84
C CYS A 571 -7.19 -23.04 -20.71
N TYR A 572 -7.62 -21.82 -20.43
CA TYR A 572 -8.54 -21.07 -21.28
C TYR A 572 -7.89 -19.77 -21.74
N ILE A 573 -7.86 -19.58 -23.06
CA ILE A 573 -7.38 -18.35 -23.68
C ILE A 573 -8.52 -17.34 -23.71
N VAL A 574 -8.26 -16.14 -23.19
CA VAL A 574 -9.18 -15.01 -23.20
C VAL A 574 -8.54 -13.89 -24.00
N ASN A 575 -9.27 -13.37 -24.99
CA ASN A 575 -8.76 -12.32 -25.88
C ASN A 575 -9.49 -10.98 -25.72
N ASP A 576 -10.49 -10.89 -24.84
CA ASP A 576 -11.36 -9.72 -24.70
C ASP A 576 -11.82 -9.54 -23.24
N HIS A 577 -12.30 -8.36 -22.87
CA HIS A 577 -12.93 -8.15 -21.57
C HIS A 577 -14.35 -8.75 -21.55
N GLY A 578 -14.92 -8.94 -20.36
CA GLY A 578 -16.29 -9.44 -20.21
C GLY A 578 -16.48 -10.47 -19.09
N TYR A 579 -17.58 -11.20 -19.16
CA TYR A 579 -17.98 -12.23 -18.21
C TYR A 579 -17.89 -13.61 -18.87
N TYR A 580 -17.20 -14.53 -18.21
CA TYR A 580 -16.88 -15.85 -18.76
C TYR A 580 -17.36 -16.97 -17.86
N THR A 581 -17.63 -18.13 -18.45
CA THR A 581 -18.01 -19.34 -17.72
C THR A 581 -17.48 -20.60 -18.40
N PHE A 582 -17.27 -21.67 -17.62
CA PHE A 582 -16.98 -23.01 -18.12
C PHE A 582 -17.41 -24.07 -17.09
N PRO A 583 -17.74 -25.30 -17.52
CA PRO A 583 -18.14 -26.38 -16.60
C PRO A 583 -16.95 -26.93 -15.78
N ALA A 584 -17.20 -27.30 -14.52
CA ALA A 584 -16.17 -27.84 -13.62
C ALA A 584 -15.84 -29.31 -13.93
N TYR A 585 -14.95 -29.53 -14.91
CA TYR A 585 -14.52 -30.85 -15.39
C TYR A 585 -13.00 -31.00 -15.35
N TYR A 586 -12.52 -32.23 -15.15
CA TYR A 586 -11.10 -32.56 -15.18
C TYR A 586 -10.55 -32.44 -16.59
N GLY A 587 -9.56 -31.56 -16.80
CA GLY A 587 -8.87 -31.36 -18.06
C GLY A 587 -9.80 -31.38 -19.27
N ASN A 588 -9.63 -32.37 -20.14
CA ASN A 588 -10.30 -32.46 -21.42
C ASN A 588 -11.39 -33.55 -21.47
N THR A 589 -12.21 -33.63 -20.42
CA THR A 589 -13.22 -34.70 -20.26
C THR A 589 -14.65 -34.29 -20.61
N TYR A 590 -14.95 -32.98 -20.68
CA TYR A 590 -16.29 -32.51 -21.07
C TYR A 590 -16.60 -32.85 -22.52
N GLY A 591 -17.86 -33.22 -22.80
CA GLY A 591 -18.35 -33.42 -24.17
C GLY A 591 -17.93 -34.74 -24.84
N LYS A 592 -17.27 -35.65 -24.11
CA LYS A 592 -16.66 -36.87 -24.68
C LYS A 592 -17.55 -38.11 -24.80
N GLY A 593 -18.85 -38.02 -24.52
CA GLY A 593 -19.81 -39.11 -24.79
C GLY A 593 -19.48 -40.45 -24.11
N GLY A 594 -18.78 -40.45 -22.97
CA GLY A 594 -18.38 -41.65 -22.23
C GLY A 594 -16.96 -42.16 -22.54
N ASP A 595 -16.23 -41.53 -23.45
CA ASP A 595 -14.80 -41.79 -23.64
C ASP A 595 -13.99 -41.37 -22.40
N ASN A 596 -13.18 -42.29 -21.90
CA ASN A 596 -12.36 -42.15 -20.69
C ASN A 596 -10.85 -42.13 -20.98
N SER A 597 -10.44 -42.03 -22.26
CA SER A 597 -9.02 -42.07 -22.66
C SER A 597 -8.17 -40.95 -22.04
N SER A 598 -8.80 -39.86 -21.58
CA SER A 598 -8.12 -38.74 -20.91
C SER A 598 -7.65 -39.07 -19.48
N TYR A 599 -8.25 -40.07 -18.83
CA TYR A 599 -7.94 -40.42 -17.44
C TYR A 599 -7.81 -41.94 -17.21
N LYS A 600 -7.83 -42.72 -18.27
CA LYS A 600 -7.65 -44.17 -18.21
C LYS A 600 -6.86 -44.67 -19.41
N TYR A 601 -5.81 -45.44 -19.13
CA TYR A 601 -5.17 -46.28 -20.13
C TYR A 601 -6.11 -47.41 -20.53
N ASN A 602 -6.59 -47.38 -21.76
CA ASN A 602 -7.55 -48.34 -22.28
C ASN A 602 -7.23 -48.72 -23.74
N THR A 603 -5.94 -48.82 -24.06
CA THR A 603 -5.51 -49.25 -25.40
C THR A 603 -5.45 -50.78 -25.46
N SER A 604 -5.49 -51.33 -26.68
CA SER A 604 -5.30 -52.76 -26.92
C SER A 604 -3.84 -53.21 -26.82
N GLU A 605 -2.90 -52.27 -26.70
CA GLU A 605 -1.47 -52.57 -26.58
C GLU A 605 -1.18 -53.05 -25.16
N PRO A 606 -0.45 -54.16 -24.96
CA PRO A 606 -0.03 -54.57 -23.63
C PRO A 606 1.13 -53.69 -23.14
N ILE A 607 1.09 -53.28 -21.86
CA ILE A 607 2.20 -52.54 -21.24
C ILE A 607 3.45 -53.44 -21.19
N PRO A 608 4.58 -53.03 -21.78
CA PRO A 608 5.82 -53.79 -21.73
C PRO A 608 6.29 -54.01 -20.28
N GLU A 609 6.81 -55.20 -19.96
CA GLU A 609 7.24 -55.56 -18.60
C GLU A 609 8.19 -54.52 -17.98
N GLY A 610 9.17 -54.04 -18.76
CA GLY A 610 10.15 -53.04 -18.31
C GLY A 610 9.57 -51.64 -18.04
N SER A 611 8.34 -51.36 -18.48
CA SER A 611 7.65 -50.07 -18.31
C SER A 611 6.54 -50.11 -17.27
N LYS A 612 6.12 -51.28 -16.79
CA LYS A 612 4.97 -51.43 -15.88
C LYS A 612 5.04 -50.55 -14.64
N ASN A 613 6.23 -50.37 -14.08
CA ASN A 613 6.45 -49.55 -12.88
C ASN A 613 6.46 -48.03 -13.13
N TYR A 614 6.07 -47.59 -14.33
CA TYR A 614 6.02 -46.18 -14.72
C TYR A 614 4.69 -45.78 -15.38
N VAL A 615 3.82 -46.73 -15.73
CA VAL A 615 2.57 -46.43 -16.45
C VAL A 615 1.42 -46.31 -15.46
N LEU A 616 0.83 -45.12 -15.37
CA LEU A 616 -0.37 -44.87 -14.60
C LEU A 616 -1.60 -45.31 -15.40
N GLU A 617 -2.16 -46.47 -15.05
CA GLU A 617 -3.32 -47.02 -15.76
C GLU A 617 -4.62 -46.26 -15.49
N ASN A 618 -4.83 -45.84 -14.24
CA ASN A 618 -5.99 -45.04 -13.84
C ASN A 618 -5.50 -43.74 -13.22
N PHE A 619 -5.84 -42.62 -13.85
CA PHE A 619 -5.45 -41.30 -13.41
C PHE A 619 -6.28 -40.90 -12.19
N VAL A 620 -5.68 -40.10 -11.30
CA VAL A 620 -6.20 -39.83 -9.96
C VAL A 620 -6.53 -38.36 -9.74
N GLY A 621 -7.48 -38.11 -8.84
CA GLY A 621 -7.89 -36.76 -8.44
C GLY A 621 -7.07 -36.21 -7.27
N HIS A 622 -7.58 -35.13 -6.67
CA HIS A 622 -7.01 -34.47 -5.49
C HIS A 622 -6.83 -35.40 -4.27
N ASP A 623 -7.56 -36.51 -4.23
CA ASP A 623 -7.62 -37.49 -3.15
C ASP A 623 -6.78 -38.75 -3.43
N ASP A 624 -5.96 -38.73 -4.48
CA ASP A 624 -5.16 -39.87 -4.97
C ASP A 624 -5.97 -41.11 -5.38
N ASN A 625 -7.30 -41.00 -5.48
CA ASN A 625 -8.17 -42.08 -5.94
C ASN A 625 -8.42 -41.98 -7.45
N PRO A 626 -8.59 -43.12 -8.14
CA PRO A 626 -8.96 -43.15 -9.55
C PRO A 626 -10.19 -42.32 -9.88
N ILE A 627 -10.10 -41.52 -10.93
CA ILE A 627 -11.23 -40.73 -11.43
C ILE A 627 -12.25 -41.66 -12.08
N SER A 628 -13.50 -41.58 -11.62
CA SER A 628 -14.61 -42.39 -12.12
C SER A 628 -15.47 -41.67 -13.16
N SER A 629 -15.48 -40.33 -13.13
CA SER A 629 -16.24 -39.45 -14.04
C SER A 629 -15.44 -38.17 -14.31
N GLY A 630 -15.62 -37.58 -15.49
CA GLY A 630 -14.96 -36.33 -15.86
C GLY A 630 -15.44 -35.10 -15.08
N GLN A 631 -16.70 -35.09 -14.60
CA GLN A 631 -17.24 -33.99 -13.81
C GLN A 631 -16.64 -34.00 -12.40
N ILE A 632 -16.23 -32.83 -11.91
CA ILE A 632 -15.68 -32.67 -10.56
C ILE A 632 -16.85 -32.62 -9.56
N SER A 633 -16.94 -33.61 -8.68
CA SER A 633 -17.97 -33.68 -7.64
C SER A 633 -17.54 -33.00 -6.34
N GLY A 634 -18.50 -32.52 -5.55
CA GLY A 634 -18.24 -32.02 -4.20
C GLY A 634 -17.68 -30.60 -4.15
N VAL A 635 -17.81 -29.83 -5.23
CA VAL A 635 -17.42 -28.42 -5.27
C VAL A 635 -18.39 -27.60 -4.42
N SER A 636 -17.84 -26.75 -3.56
CA SER A 636 -18.56 -25.78 -2.72
C SER A 636 -18.43 -24.36 -3.24
N ASP A 637 -17.23 -23.95 -3.66
CA ASP A 637 -16.97 -22.62 -4.20
C ASP A 637 -15.86 -22.64 -5.27
N ALA A 638 -15.65 -21.49 -5.91
CA ALA A 638 -14.49 -21.22 -6.74
C ALA A 638 -13.83 -19.92 -6.31
N ILE A 639 -12.50 -19.88 -6.43
CA ILE A 639 -11.66 -18.77 -5.95
C ILE A 639 -10.54 -18.44 -6.94
N LEU A 640 -10.04 -17.22 -6.87
CA LEU A 640 -8.76 -16.82 -7.47
C LEU A 640 -7.62 -17.23 -6.53
N LEU A 641 -6.62 -17.94 -7.05
CA LEU A 641 -5.40 -18.26 -6.29
C LEU A 641 -4.37 -17.13 -6.43
N TRP A 642 -3.97 -16.84 -7.67
CA TRP A 642 -3.05 -15.76 -7.98
C TRP A 642 -3.24 -15.29 -9.43
N GLN A 643 -2.76 -14.08 -9.72
CA GLN A 643 -2.65 -13.50 -11.07
C GLN A 643 -1.40 -12.62 -11.17
N ASP A 644 -0.83 -12.47 -12.37
CA ASP A 644 0.41 -11.69 -12.59
C ASP A 644 0.18 -10.27 -13.15
N SER A 645 -1.09 -9.88 -13.30
CA SER A 645 -1.55 -8.52 -13.60
C SER A 645 -2.68 -8.16 -12.62
N PRO A 646 -2.69 -6.95 -12.03
CA PRO A 646 -3.66 -6.60 -11.00
C PRO A 646 -5.08 -6.59 -11.57
N ASP A 647 -6.01 -7.18 -10.83
CA ASP A 647 -7.43 -7.31 -11.18
C ASP A 647 -7.66 -7.82 -12.62
N LEU A 648 -6.79 -8.70 -13.11
CA LEU A 648 -6.92 -9.34 -14.42
C LEU A 648 -8.18 -10.22 -14.48
N VAL A 649 -8.44 -10.96 -13.41
CA VAL A 649 -9.63 -11.79 -13.20
C VAL A 649 -10.27 -11.42 -11.85
N THR A 650 -11.56 -11.13 -11.87
CA THR A 650 -12.38 -10.78 -10.69
C THR A 650 -13.70 -11.56 -10.67
N GLU A 651 -14.49 -11.39 -9.62
CA GLU A 651 -15.84 -12.00 -9.49
C GLU A 651 -15.85 -13.53 -9.71
N VAL A 652 -14.80 -14.24 -9.27
CA VAL A 652 -14.71 -15.71 -9.38
C VAL A 652 -15.77 -16.35 -8.49
N LYS A 653 -16.59 -17.22 -9.09
CA LYS A 653 -17.67 -17.92 -8.40
C LYS A 653 -17.94 -19.29 -9.01
N TYR A 654 -18.55 -20.16 -8.23
CA TYR A 654 -19.08 -21.44 -8.68
C TYR A 654 -20.59 -21.46 -8.46
N ASP A 655 -21.35 -21.75 -9.51
CA ASP A 655 -22.80 -21.88 -9.47
C ASP A 655 -23.28 -22.79 -10.62
N ASN A 656 -24.34 -23.57 -10.38
CA ASN A 656 -24.94 -24.46 -11.38
C ASN A 656 -23.91 -25.33 -12.14
N ASP A 657 -23.01 -25.99 -11.41
CA ASP A 657 -21.92 -26.84 -11.95
C ASP A 657 -20.90 -26.12 -12.85
N LYS A 658 -20.89 -24.78 -12.85
CA LYS A 658 -19.99 -23.96 -13.66
C LYS A 658 -19.14 -23.02 -12.81
N VAL A 659 -17.91 -22.85 -13.23
CA VAL A 659 -17.02 -21.79 -12.75
C VAL A 659 -17.27 -20.56 -13.63
N SER A 660 -17.43 -19.40 -13.02
CA SER A 660 -17.59 -18.12 -13.72
C SER A 660 -16.66 -17.07 -13.15
N PHE A 661 -16.24 -16.13 -13.99
CA PHE A 661 -15.35 -15.03 -13.62
C PHE A 661 -15.53 -13.84 -14.57
N ARG A 662 -15.00 -12.68 -14.20
CA ARG A 662 -14.97 -11.46 -15.00
C ARG A 662 -13.54 -11.07 -15.34
N VAL A 663 -13.33 -10.60 -16.56
CA VAL A 663 -12.14 -9.83 -16.96
C VAL A 663 -12.60 -8.38 -17.15
N PRO A 664 -12.31 -7.45 -16.21
CA PRO A 664 -12.78 -6.08 -16.30
C PRO A 664 -12.11 -5.32 -17.45
N GLU A 665 -12.85 -4.41 -18.10
CA GLU A 665 -12.29 -3.59 -19.18
C GLU A 665 -11.23 -2.61 -18.66
N GLU A 666 -11.41 -2.11 -17.44
CA GLU A 666 -10.60 -1.08 -16.82
C GLU A 666 -9.18 -1.58 -16.52
N THR A 667 -9.04 -2.88 -16.24
CA THR A 667 -7.81 -3.53 -15.77
C THR A 667 -7.28 -4.61 -16.71
N ILE A 668 -7.97 -4.88 -17.83
CA ILE A 668 -7.51 -5.90 -18.78
C ILE A 668 -6.10 -5.61 -19.29
N ASN A 669 -5.25 -6.62 -19.21
CA ASN A 669 -3.89 -6.59 -19.74
C ASN A 669 -3.50 -8.00 -20.21
N GLN A 670 -2.39 -8.14 -20.93
CA GLN A 670 -1.79 -9.47 -21.11
C GLN A 670 -1.33 -10.01 -19.76
N GLY A 671 -1.65 -11.28 -19.47
CA GLY A 671 -1.30 -11.87 -18.19
C GLY A 671 -1.90 -13.25 -17.97
N ASN A 672 -1.55 -13.83 -16.83
CA ASN A 672 -1.90 -15.17 -16.39
C ASN A 672 -2.58 -15.11 -15.03
N ALA A 673 -3.63 -15.91 -14.86
CA ALA A 673 -4.31 -16.12 -13.60
C ALA A 673 -4.58 -17.61 -13.37
N VAL A 674 -4.69 -18.00 -12.09
CA VAL A 674 -5.08 -19.35 -11.68
C VAL A 674 -6.32 -19.29 -10.82
N ILE A 675 -7.36 -19.98 -11.26
CA ILE A 675 -8.61 -20.13 -10.51
C ILE A 675 -8.78 -21.59 -10.09
N ALA A 676 -9.41 -21.82 -8.95
CA ALA A 676 -9.58 -23.16 -8.40
C ALA A 676 -10.98 -23.36 -7.83
N VAL A 677 -11.42 -24.61 -7.77
CA VAL A 677 -12.63 -25.03 -7.05
C VAL A 677 -12.24 -25.74 -5.77
N ARG A 678 -12.98 -25.51 -4.68
CA ARG A 678 -12.75 -26.16 -3.38
C ARG A 678 -13.96 -26.95 -2.92
N ASN A 679 -13.73 -27.94 -2.07
CA ASN A 679 -14.81 -28.58 -1.30
C ASN A 679 -15.23 -27.71 -0.11
N SER A 680 -16.23 -28.17 0.65
CA SER A 680 -16.72 -27.50 1.86
C SER A 680 -15.69 -27.42 2.99
N SER A 681 -14.62 -28.21 2.94
CA SER A 681 -13.50 -28.17 3.90
C SER A 681 -12.43 -27.15 3.52
N GLY A 682 -12.53 -26.54 2.33
CA GLY A 682 -11.52 -25.62 1.79
C GLY A 682 -10.39 -26.30 1.03
N ASP A 683 -10.45 -27.62 0.79
CA ASP A 683 -9.43 -28.32 -0.01
C ASP A 683 -9.65 -28.03 -1.50
N ILE A 684 -8.57 -27.69 -2.21
CA ILE A 684 -8.60 -27.49 -3.66
C ILE A 684 -8.80 -28.84 -4.35
N LEU A 685 -9.85 -28.94 -5.18
CA LEU A 685 -10.17 -30.17 -5.93
C LEU A 685 -9.56 -30.17 -7.33
N TRP A 686 -9.46 -28.97 -7.93
CA TRP A 686 -8.85 -28.73 -9.24
C TRP A 686 -8.62 -27.23 -9.46
N SER A 687 -7.76 -26.89 -10.42
CA SER A 687 -7.47 -25.52 -10.82
C SER A 687 -7.24 -25.40 -12.32
N TRP A 688 -7.44 -24.20 -12.85
CA TRP A 688 -7.32 -23.86 -14.27
C TRP A 688 -6.48 -22.60 -14.46
N HIS A 689 -5.73 -22.58 -15.56
CA HIS A 689 -5.00 -21.43 -16.06
C HIS A 689 -5.93 -20.58 -16.93
N ILE A 690 -6.05 -19.30 -16.60
CA ILE A 690 -6.68 -18.30 -17.46
C ILE A 690 -5.55 -17.46 -18.07
N TRP A 691 -5.43 -17.48 -19.39
CA TRP A 691 -4.41 -16.72 -20.10
C TRP A 691 -5.07 -15.63 -20.92
N VAL A 692 -4.90 -14.38 -20.48
CA VAL A 692 -5.37 -13.21 -21.20
C VAL A 692 -4.28 -12.75 -22.16
N THR A 693 -4.58 -12.73 -23.45
CA THR A 693 -3.57 -12.40 -24.48
C THR A 693 -4.22 -11.87 -25.75
N HIS A 694 -3.46 -11.07 -26.51
CA HIS A 694 -3.84 -10.64 -27.86
C HIS A 694 -3.65 -11.78 -28.88
N ARG A 695 -2.86 -12.81 -28.56
CA ARG A 695 -2.54 -13.92 -29.48
C ARG A 695 -3.73 -14.86 -29.57
N LYS A 696 -4.42 -14.84 -30.72
CA LYS A 696 -5.43 -15.86 -31.05
C LYS A 696 -4.74 -17.15 -31.46
N TRP A 697 -5.13 -18.26 -30.85
CA TRP A 697 -4.65 -19.59 -31.19
C TRP A 697 -5.70 -20.30 -32.03
N ASP A 698 -5.63 -20.10 -33.34
CA ASP A 698 -6.53 -20.69 -34.32
C ASP A 698 -5.74 -21.21 -35.54
N SER A 699 -6.44 -21.63 -36.61
CA SER A 699 -5.79 -22.23 -37.79
C SER A 699 -4.92 -21.24 -38.57
N SER A 700 -5.13 -19.93 -38.39
CA SER A 700 -4.39 -18.87 -39.08
C SER A 700 -3.05 -18.54 -38.41
N SER A 701 -2.93 -18.77 -37.10
CA SER A 701 -1.73 -18.46 -36.32
C SER A 701 -0.83 -19.66 -36.05
N CYS A 702 -1.37 -20.89 -36.09
CA CYS A 702 -0.56 -22.09 -35.87
C CYS A 702 0.30 -22.44 -37.09
N ILE A 703 1.49 -22.99 -36.84
CA ILE A 703 2.48 -23.21 -37.89
C ILE A 703 2.57 -24.70 -38.22
N ARG A 704 2.17 -25.08 -39.44
CA ARG A 704 2.37 -26.43 -39.97
C ARG A 704 3.85 -26.67 -40.30
N LEU A 705 4.37 -27.80 -39.80
CA LEU A 705 5.72 -28.31 -40.02
C LEU A 705 5.82 -29.13 -41.32
N SER A 706 7.01 -29.64 -41.64
CA SER A 706 7.33 -30.27 -42.92
C SER A 706 6.55 -31.57 -43.16
N ASP A 707 6.39 -31.95 -44.43
CA ASP A 707 5.75 -33.22 -44.82
C ASP A 707 6.58 -34.46 -44.48
N LYS A 708 7.81 -34.29 -43.99
CA LYS A 708 8.68 -35.37 -43.51
C LYS A 708 8.58 -35.56 -42.00
N ASN A 709 8.22 -34.50 -41.27
CA ASN A 709 8.05 -34.53 -39.84
C ASN A 709 6.65 -35.00 -39.45
N LEU A 710 6.47 -36.32 -39.48
CA LEU A 710 5.19 -37.00 -39.29
C LEU A 710 5.07 -37.66 -37.92
N ASN A 711 3.86 -37.66 -37.37
CA ASN A 711 3.48 -38.48 -36.22
C ASN A 711 3.23 -39.95 -36.63
N GLU A 712 2.94 -40.80 -35.64
CA GLU A 712 2.55 -42.23 -35.80
C GLU A 712 1.42 -42.48 -36.83
N LYS A 713 0.61 -41.46 -37.12
CA LYS A 713 -0.56 -41.52 -38.02
C LYS A 713 -0.28 -40.92 -39.39
N ASP A 714 0.99 -40.74 -39.74
CA ASP A 714 1.46 -40.13 -40.99
C ASP A 714 0.92 -38.69 -41.20
N LYS A 715 0.69 -37.95 -40.12
CA LYS A 715 0.26 -36.55 -40.17
C LYS A 715 1.38 -35.59 -39.75
N PRO A 716 1.61 -34.51 -40.51
CA PRO A 716 2.55 -33.45 -40.12
C PRO A 716 2.11 -32.75 -38.85
N PHE A 717 3.04 -32.37 -37.98
CA PHE A 717 2.74 -31.60 -36.77
C PHE A 717 2.35 -30.14 -37.08
N ILE A 718 1.49 -29.56 -36.23
CA ILE A 718 1.11 -28.14 -36.30
C ILE A 718 1.40 -27.50 -34.94
N ILE A 719 2.43 -26.67 -34.85
CA ILE A 719 2.93 -26.09 -33.60
C ILE A 719 2.29 -24.73 -33.29
N ALA A 720 2.08 -24.45 -32.00
CA ALA A 720 1.62 -23.15 -31.54
C ALA A 720 2.62 -22.02 -31.89
N PRO A 721 2.14 -20.78 -32.11
CA PRO A 721 2.98 -19.66 -32.51
C PRO A 721 3.94 -19.18 -31.40
N CYS A 722 3.64 -19.44 -30.13
CA CYS A 722 4.45 -19.05 -28.99
C CYS A 722 4.30 -20.04 -27.83
N ASN A 723 5.09 -19.84 -26.77
CA ASN A 723 4.94 -20.60 -25.52
C ASN A 723 3.58 -20.31 -24.86
N LEU A 724 3.06 -21.27 -24.12
CA LEU A 724 1.83 -21.11 -23.34
C LEU A 724 2.03 -20.11 -22.19
N GLY A 725 1.08 -19.18 -22.02
CA GLY A 725 1.14 -18.15 -20.99
C GLY A 725 2.11 -17.01 -21.30
N TYR A 726 2.58 -16.89 -22.55
CA TYR A 726 3.53 -15.86 -22.96
C TYR A 726 2.89 -14.46 -23.02
N CYS A 727 3.57 -13.49 -22.43
CA CYS A 727 3.34 -12.06 -22.54
C CYS A 727 4.51 -11.41 -23.29
N GLU A 728 4.21 -10.43 -24.14
CA GLU A 728 5.21 -9.68 -24.91
C GLU A 728 6.19 -8.92 -24.02
N PRO A 729 7.40 -8.61 -24.53
CA PRO A 729 8.34 -7.75 -23.84
C PRO A 729 7.75 -6.42 -23.40
N HIS A 730 8.23 -5.93 -22.27
CA HIS A 730 7.86 -4.62 -21.76
C HIS A 730 9.03 -3.96 -21.00
N GLY A 731 9.02 -2.63 -20.98
CA GLY A 731 9.98 -1.85 -20.20
C GLY A 731 9.61 -1.77 -18.72
N GLU A 732 10.40 -0.99 -17.99
CA GLU A 732 10.19 -0.70 -16.57
C GLU A 732 9.52 0.66 -16.35
N ASP A 733 8.85 0.77 -15.22
CA ASP A 733 8.42 2.03 -14.62
C ASP A 733 8.80 1.99 -13.13
N ASP A 734 9.35 3.09 -12.64
CA ASP A 734 9.66 3.23 -11.22
C ASP A 734 8.41 3.33 -10.36
N LYS A 735 8.54 3.01 -9.08
CA LYS A 735 7.53 3.36 -8.07
C LYS A 735 7.22 4.85 -8.18
N ARG A 736 5.94 5.21 -8.17
CA ARG A 736 5.49 6.61 -8.19
C ARG A 736 4.31 6.83 -7.27
N ASP A 737 4.20 8.06 -6.79
CA ASP A 737 3.06 8.50 -6.01
C ASP A 737 2.06 9.25 -6.89
N ILE A 738 0.78 9.14 -6.54
CA ILE A 738 -0.33 9.88 -7.12
C ILE A 738 -1.09 10.53 -5.98
N LEU A 739 -1.14 11.86 -5.99
CA LEU A 739 -1.94 12.62 -5.04
C LEU A 739 -3.33 12.81 -5.64
N ILE A 740 -4.37 12.72 -4.80
CA ILE A 740 -5.73 13.10 -5.18
C ILE A 740 -6.27 14.19 -4.26
N ARG A 741 -7.20 15.00 -4.77
CA ARG A 741 -7.99 15.93 -3.98
C ARG A 741 -9.43 16.01 -4.49
N PHE A 742 -10.34 16.37 -3.59
CA PHE A 742 -11.73 16.62 -3.94
C PHE A 742 -11.93 18.11 -4.22
N VAL A 743 -12.50 18.42 -5.37
CA VAL A 743 -12.83 19.78 -5.80
C VAL A 743 -14.34 19.91 -5.87
N VAL A 744 -14.88 21.00 -5.34
CA VAL A 744 -16.32 21.30 -5.28
C VAL A 744 -16.59 22.67 -5.90
N ASP A 745 -17.80 22.90 -6.42
CA ASP A 745 -18.13 24.19 -7.03
C ASP A 745 -18.14 25.31 -5.98
N SER A 746 -17.19 26.24 -6.09
CA SER A 746 -17.06 27.40 -5.20
C SER A 746 -18.30 28.30 -5.20
N LYS A 747 -19.16 28.22 -6.22
CA LYS A 747 -20.47 28.91 -6.22
C LYS A 747 -21.44 28.32 -5.20
N LEU A 748 -21.34 27.02 -4.91
CA LEU A 748 -22.20 26.32 -3.96
C LEU A 748 -21.71 26.49 -2.52
N VAL A 749 -20.40 26.30 -2.31
CA VAL A 749 -19.81 26.23 -0.96
C VAL A 749 -19.11 27.52 -0.52
N GLY A 750 -18.88 28.47 -1.43
CA GLY A 750 -18.07 29.65 -1.15
C GLY A 750 -16.61 29.29 -0.86
N ASP A 751 -16.11 29.74 0.29
CA ASP A 751 -14.73 29.52 0.75
C ASP A 751 -14.64 28.45 1.84
N SER A 752 -15.73 27.73 2.08
CA SER A 752 -15.74 26.69 3.08
C SER A 752 -14.80 25.54 2.67
N GLU A 753 -13.84 25.23 3.54
CA GLU A 753 -12.98 24.07 3.38
C GLU A 753 -13.82 22.78 3.42
N VAL A 754 -13.49 21.82 2.55
CA VAL A 754 -14.12 20.50 2.55
C VAL A 754 -13.67 19.73 3.78
N LYS A 755 -14.62 19.35 4.62
CA LYS A 755 -14.39 18.41 5.72
C LYS A 755 -14.25 17.00 5.14
N LEU A 756 -13.00 16.57 4.98
CA LEU A 756 -12.66 15.27 4.42
C LEU A 756 -12.35 14.27 5.54
N THR A 757 -13.14 13.19 5.61
CA THR A 757 -12.86 12.03 6.48
C THR A 757 -12.44 10.85 5.63
N VAL A 758 -11.34 10.18 5.99
CA VAL A 758 -10.78 9.07 5.20
C VAL A 758 -10.60 7.82 6.07
N ASN A 759 -11.19 6.71 5.63
CA ASN A 759 -11.07 5.39 6.24
C ASN A 759 -10.52 4.36 5.23
N GLY A 760 -9.56 3.53 5.63
CA GLY A 760 -8.99 2.48 4.76
C GLY A 760 -8.04 2.97 3.66
N ALA A 761 -7.64 4.24 3.74
CA ALA A 761 -6.64 4.89 2.89
C ALA A 761 -5.77 5.84 3.74
N PRO A 762 -4.67 6.40 3.18
CA PRO A 762 -3.79 7.29 3.92
C PRO A 762 -4.53 8.54 4.37
N GLN A 763 -4.14 9.07 5.53
CA GLN A 763 -4.76 10.28 6.05
C GLN A 763 -4.43 11.47 5.16
N PRO A 764 -5.36 12.42 4.98
CA PRO A 764 -5.09 13.62 4.21
C PRO A 764 -3.92 14.42 4.78
N GLU A 765 -3.11 14.98 3.90
CA GLU A 765 -2.00 15.87 4.27
C GLU A 765 -2.51 17.10 5.01
N THR A 766 -1.80 17.48 6.08
CA THR A 766 -2.11 18.64 6.92
C THR A 766 -1.24 19.86 6.61
N ALA A 767 -0.15 19.65 5.87
CA ALA A 767 0.73 20.73 5.44
C ALA A 767 -0.01 21.66 4.47
N GLU A 768 0.05 22.96 4.71
CA GLU A 768 -0.67 23.99 3.91
C GLU A 768 -0.45 23.86 2.40
N THR A 769 0.74 23.44 1.96
CA THR A 769 1.06 23.28 0.54
C THR A 769 0.28 22.17 -0.16
N ASN A 770 -0.20 21.17 0.58
CA ASN A 770 -0.89 19.98 0.08
C ASN A 770 -2.13 19.63 0.92
N LYS A 771 -2.71 20.60 1.61
CA LYS A 771 -3.78 20.39 2.60
C LYS A 771 -4.98 19.66 1.97
N GLY A 772 -5.44 18.60 2.63
CA GLY A 772 -6.60 17.81 2.18
C GLY A 772 -6.31 16.87 1.00
N THR A 773 -5.05 16.67 0.63
CA THR A 773 -4.66 15.71 -0.42
C THR A 773 -4.40 14.33 0.16
N ILE A 774 -4.72 13.28 -0.60
CA ILE A 774 -4.46 11.89 -0.23
C ILE A 774 -3.40 11.32 -1.18
N THR A 775 -2.33 10.77 -0.64
CA THR A 775 -1.22 10.20 -1.43
C THR A 775 -1.35 8.70 -1.55
N PHE A 776 -1.51 8.20 -2.78
CA PHE A 776 -1.44 6.78 -3.11
C PHE A 776 -0.13 6.45 -3.81
N THR A 777 0.32 5.21 -3.71
CA THR A 777 1.57 4.73 -4.32
C THR A 777 1.29 3.58 -5.28
N GLN A 778 1.76 3.74 -6.52
CA GLN A 778 1.83 2.64 -7.49
C GLN A 778 3.21 1.97 -7.41
N PRO A 779 3.28 0.64 -7.27
CA PRO A 779 4.56 -0.07 -7.17
C PRO A 779 5.30 -0.08 -8.51
N LYS A 780 6.60 -0.36 -8.46
CA LYS A 780 7.46 -0.51 -9.65
C LYS A 780 6.94 -1.62 -10.57
N ILE A 781 7.00 -1.38 -11.89
CA ILE A 781 6.91 -2.42 -12.91
C ILE A 781 8.34 -2.74 -13.36
N ALA A 782 8.83 -3.95 -13.10
CA ALA A 782 10.14 -4.37 -13.59
C ALA A 782 10.09 -4.71 -15.09
N ALA A 783 11.10 -4.32 -15.87
CA ALA A 783 11.17 -4.66 -17.30
C ALA A 783 11.32 -6.16 -17.51
N SER A 784 10.75 -6.71 -18.58
CA SER A 784 11.09 -8.04 -19.10
C SER A 784 11.39 -7.96 -20.60
N VAL A 785 12.67 -8.06 -20.98
CA VAL A 785 13.13 -7.85 -22.37
C VAL A 785 12.83 -9.04 -23.29
N ALA A 786 12.73 -10.25 -22.72
CA ALA A 786 12.35 -11.48 -23.42
C ALA A 786 10.83 -11.71 -23.46
N GLY A 787 10.04 -10.82 -22.85
CA GLY A 787 8.70 -11.16 -22.40
C GLY A 787 8.74 -12.10 -21.21
N ASP A 788 7.61 -12.70 -20.86
CA ASP A 788 7.51 -13.64 -19.74
C ASP A 788 6.50 -14.74 -20.04
N ASN A 789 6.72 -15.94 -19.53
CA ASN A 789 5.76 -17.04 -19.65
C ASN A 789 5.69 -17.84 -18.36
N THR A 790 4.57 -18.54 -18.17
CA THR A 790 4.41 -19.52 -17.10
C THR A 790 5.37 -20.71 -17.24
N TYR A 791 5.72 -21.34 -16.12
CA TYR A 791 6.45 -22.62 -16.11
C TYR A 791 5.57 -23.77 -15.64
N TYR A 792 5.91 -25.00 -16.02
CA TYR A 792 5.19 -26.22 -15.64
C TYR A 792 6.18 -27.28 -15.20
N GLN A 793 5.93 -27.92 -14.06
CA GLN A 793 6.69 -29.13 -13.71
C GLN A 793 6.18 -30.29 -14.55
N TRP A 794 7.08 -31.14 -15.01
CA TRP A 794 6.71 -32.18 -15.96
C TRP A 794 5.67 -33.13 -15.36
N GLY A 795 4.52 -33.21 -16.02
CA GLY A 795 3.36 -33.99 -15.60
C GLY A 795 2.30 -33.25 -14.78
N ARG A 796 2.51 -31.97 -14.44
CA ARG A 796 1.49 -31.12 -13.80
C ARG A 796 0.75 -30.27 -14.84
N LYS A 797 -0.51 -29.96 -14.53
CA LYS A 797 -1.34 -29.01 -15.31
C LYS A 797 -1.19 -27.55 -14.85
N ASP A 798 -0.65 -27.34 -13.65
CA ASP A 798 -0.69 -26.04 -12.98
C ASP A 798 0.40 -25.12 -13.54
N PRO A 799 0.06 -23.91 -14.01
CA PRO A 799 1.07 -22.92 -14.33
C PRO A 799 1.74 -22.45 -13.04
N MET A 800 3.03 -22.21 -13.14
CA MET A 800 3.87 -21.60 -12.11
C MET A 800 4.23 -20.19 -12.55
N LEU A 801 4.44 -19.31 -11.56
CA LEU A 801 4.69 -17.89 -11.74
C LEU A 801 5.76 -17.62 -12.82
N PRO A 802 5.58 -16.65 -13.73
CA PRO A 802 6.61 -16.29 -14.71
C PRO A 802 7.88 -15.69 -14.09
N GLY A 803 8.94 -15.69 -14.90
CA GLY A 803 10.22 -15.04 -14.59
C GLY A 803 10.45 -13.82 -15.45
N ILE A 804 11.23 -12.88 -14.93
CA ILE A 804 11.59 -11.64 -15.63
C ILE A 804 13.07 -11.72 -16.07
N HIS A 805 13.32 -11.36 -17.33
CA HIS A 805 14.66 -11.19 -17.90
C HIS A 805 14.91 -9.70 -18.14
N ASN A 806 15.95 -9.11 -17.54
CA ASN A 806 16.29 -7.70 -17.75
C ASN A 806 17.78 -7.40 -17.57
N THR A 807 18.13 -6.12 -17.44
CA THR A 807 19.53 -5.65 -17.25
C THR A 807 20.22 -6.21 -16.01
N ASN A 808 19.46 -6.61 -14.99
CA ASN A 808 20.01 -7.21 -13.78
C ASN A 808 20.20 -8.73 -13.91
N THR A 809 19.73 -9.35 -14.99
CA THR A 809 19.76 -10.81 -15.18
C THR A 809 20.89 -11.31 -16.07
N TYR A 810 21.79 -10.44 -16.53
CA TYR A 810 22.88 -10.83 -17.42
C TYR A 810 24.00 -11.58 -16.66
N GLY A 811 24.08 -12.90 -16.85
CA GLY A 811 25.18 -13.75 -16.38
C GLY A 811 24.99 -15.24 -16.71
N ASP A 812 26.05 -16.03 -16.61
CA ASP A 812 25.98 -17.50 -16.81
C ASP A 812 25.67 -18.26 -15.50
N GLN A 813 25.02 -17.59 -14.53
CA GLN A 813 24.74 -18.14 -13.20
C GLN A 813 23.39 -18.86 -13.15
N GLU A 814 23.26 -19.84 -12.25
CA GLU A 814 22.02 -20.61 -12.09
C GLU A 814 20.85 -19.78 -11.57
N LEU A 815 21.08 -18.73 -10.78
CA LEU A 815 20.01 -17.90 -10.18
C LEU A 815 20.19 -16.44 -10.57
N ASP A 816 20.01 -16.15 -11.85
CA ASP A 816 20.21 -14.82 -12.45
C ASP A 816 18.91 -14.08 -12.76
N MET A 817 17.73 -14.70 -12.60
CA MET A 817 16.43 -14.09 -12.89
C MET A 817 15.55 -13.90 -11.65
N VAL A 818 14.61 -12.97 -11.71
CA VAL A 818 13.66 -12.68 -10.61
C VAL A 818 12.24 -13.12 -10.97
N ASN A 819 11.44 -13.44 -9.95
CA ASN A 819 10.02 -13.74 -10.14
C ASN A 819 9.27 -12.50 -10.63
N LYS A 820 8.34 -12.69 -11.55
CA LYS A 820 7.36 -11.65 -11.88
C LYS A 820 6.47 -11.37 -10.67
N MET A 821 6.08 -10.11 -10.47
CA MET A 821 5.12 -9.76 -9.42
C MET A 821 3.80 -10.49 -9.67
N PHE A 822 3.16 -10.96 -8.60
CA PHE A 822 1.80 -11.51 -8.65
C PHE A 822 0.92 -10.89 -7.57
N TYR A 823 -0.38 -11.16 -7.66
CA TYR A 823 -1.41 -10.65 -6.79
C TYR A 823 -2.26 -11.82 -6.31
N SER A 824 -2.42 -11.95 -5.00
CA SER A 824 -3.18 -13.02 -4.34
C SER A 824 -3.73 -12.53 -3.01
N LYS A 825 -4.82 -13.14 -2.53
CA LYS A 825 -5.36 -12.87 -1.18
C LYS A 825 -4.87 -13.92 -0.17
N GLU A 826 -5.29 -15.17 -0.35
CA GLU A 826 -5.02 -16.26 0.59
C GLU A 826 -3.88 -17.19 0.13
N TYR A 827 -3.63 -17.27 -1.19
CA TYR A 827 -2.81 -18.32 -1.80
C TYR A 827 -1.56 -17.74 -2.47
N ARG A 828 -0.56 -17.42 -1.65
CA ARG A 828 0.73 -16.88 -2.12
C ARG A 828 1.53 -17.94 -2.89
N PHE A 829 2.01 -17.62 -4.09
CA PHE A 829 2.94 -18.48 -4.81
C PHE A 829 4.24 -18.68 -4.00
N THR A 830 4.63 -19.94 -3.79
CA THR A 830 5.80 -20.30 -2.97
C THR A 830 6.36 -21.67 -3.39
N SER A 831 7.38 -22.16 -2.69
CA SER A 831 7.94 -23.50 -2.87
C SER A 831 7.50 -24.48 -1.77
N GLY A 832 7.62 -25.77 -2.08
CA GLY A 832 7.40 -26.86 -1.13
C GLY A 832 8.35 -28.03 -1.42
N GLU A 833 8.49 -28.96 -0.48
CA GLU A 833 9.37 -30.12 -0.72
C GLU A 833 8.77 -31.09 -1.74
N SER A 834 9.62 -31.57 -2.65
CA SER A 834 9.36 -32.71 -3.54
C SER A 834 9.08 -34.02 -2.80
N GLY A 835 8.65 -35.03 -3.56
CA GLY A 835 8.23 -36.34 -3.05
C GLY A 835 6.76 -36.34 -2.65
N ARG A 836 5.92 -35.67 -3.44
CA ARG A 836 4.48 -35.50 -3.20
C ARG A 836 3.65 -36.44 -4.06
N SER A 837 2.45 -36.76 -3.60
CA SER A 837 1.50 -37.47 -4.45
C SER A 837 0.93 -36.58 -5.55
N ILE A 838 0.24 -37.19 -6.53
CA ILE A 838 -0.50 -36.44 -7.55
C ILE A 838 -1.60 -35.60 -6.89
N GLY A 839 -2.33 -36.18 -5.92
CA GLY A 839 -3.40 -35.51 -5.18
C GLY A 839 -2.90 -34.29 -4.42
N GLU A 840 -1.79 -34.39 -3.68
CA GLU A 840 -1.15 -33.24 -3.03
C GLU A 840 -0.80 -32.15 -4.06
N SER A 841 -0.29 -32.51 -5.24
CA SER A 841 0.05 -31.51 -6.25
C SER A 841 -1.15 -30.75 -6.80
N ILE A 842 -2.31 -31.42 -6.88
CA ILE A 842 -3.59 -30.81 -7.27
C ILE A 842 -4.12 -29.89 -6.17
N GLN A 843 -3.95 -30.28 -4.90
CA GLN A 843 -4.36 -29.48 -3.75
C GLN A 843 -3.48 -28.24 -3.52
N TYR A 844 -2.22 -28.28 -3.97
CA TYR A 844 -1.26 -27.18 -3.81
C TYR A 844 -0.73 -26.65 -5.16
N PRO A 845 -1.61 -26.13 -6.04
CA PRO A 845 -1.22 -25.64 -7.37
C PRO A 845 -0.33 -24.38 -7.29
N TYR A 846 -0.37 -23.66 -6.17
CA TYR A 846 0.44 -22.47 -5.89
C TYR A 846 1.81 -22.79 -5.27
N ARG A 847 2.15 -24.08 -5.10
CA ARG A 847 3.46 -24.52 -4.61
C ARG A 847 4.29 -25.15 -5.73
N PHE A 848 5.50 -24.63 -5.89
CA PHE A 848 6.53 -25.24 -6.71
C PHE A 848 7.31 -26.28 -5.91
N PHE A 849 7.26 -27.54 -6.30
CA PHE A 849 7.90 -28.62 -5.54
C PHE A 849 9.36 -28.81 -5.94
N MET A 850 10.25 -28.64 -4.97
CA MET A 850 11.70 -28.68 -5.19
C MET A 850 12.41 -29.33 -4.00
N TYR A 851 13.70 -29.59 -4.15
CA TYR A 851 14.49 -30.17 -3.07
C TYR A 851 15.90 -29.58 -3.03
N LYS A 852 16.37 -29.28 -1.83
CA LYS A 852 17.72 -28.73 -1.61
C LYS A 852 18.76 -29.64 -2.25
N ARG A 853 19.75 -29.04 -2.93
CA ARG A 853 20.84 -29.83 -3.53
C ARG A 853 21.69 -30.44 -2.41
N PRO A 854 21.95 -31.75 -2.42
CA PRO A 854 22.89 -32.36 -1.49
C PRO A 854 24.28 -31.70 -1.57
N GLN A 855 24.90 -31.49 -0.40
CA GLN A 855 26.21 -30.85 -0.30
C GLN A 855 27.35 -31.76 -0.78
N ASN A 856 27.26 -33.06 -0.45
CA ASN A 856 28.20 -34.12 -0.82
C ASN A 856 27.49 -35.24 -1.60
N ASP A 857 28.26 -36.10 -2.28
CA ASP A 857 27.75 -37.28 -3.01
C ASP A 857 27.20 -38.39 -2.10
N SER A 858 27.15 -38.20 -0.78
CA SER A 858 26.46 -39.10 0.17
C SER A 858 24.95 -38.84 0.14
N ASP A 859 24.35 -39.19 -0.99
CA ASP A 859 22.92 -39.12 -1.27
C ASP A 859 22.20 -40.21 -0.50
N ASN A 860 21.55 -39.87 0.62
CA ASN A 860 20.82 -40.73 1.57
C ASN A 860 20.17 -41.98 0.92
N SER A 861 20.97 -42.99 0.63
CA SER A 861 20.63 -44.14 -0.22
C SER A 861 19.87 -43.82 -1.53
N GLY A 862 20.14 -42.69 -2.19
CA GLY A 862 19.46 -42.30 -3.44
C GLY A 862 18.25 -41.37 -3.28
N ILE A 863 17.79 -41.14 -2.05
CA ILE A 863 16.51 -40.47 -1.76
C ILE A 863 16.58 -38.97 -2.06
N ASP A 864 17.65 -38.30 -1.65
CA ASP A 864 17.76 -36.85 -1.77
C ASP A 864 17.89 -36.44 -3.24
N ASN A 865 18.69 -37.18 -3.99
CA ASN A 865 18.79 -36.99 -5.43
C ASN A 865 17.47 -37.33 -6.11
N TYR A 866 16.75 -38.38 -5.70
CA TYR A 866 15.42 -38.66 -6.24
C TYR A 866 14.45 -37.51 -6.02
N LYS A 867 14.34 -36.97 -4.80
CA LYS A 867 13.46 -35.83 -4.48
C LYS A 867 13.86 -34.56 -5.24
N ARG A 868 15.15 -34.32 -5.41
CA ARG A 868 15.64 -33.27 -6.30
C ARG A 868 15.25 -33.54 -7.76
N ARG A 869 15.15 -34.82 -8.14
CA ARG A 869 14.87 -35.30 -9.51
C ARG A 869 13.41 -35.47 -9.91
N HIS A 870 12.56 -35.52 -8.91
CA HIS A 870 11.15 -35.80 -9.09
C HIS A 870 10.39 -35.04 -8.02
N TRP A 871 9.52 -34.14 -8.46
CA TRP A 871 8.56 -33.52 -7.56
C TRP A 871 7.61 -34.57 -6.95
N HIS A 872 7.41 -35.70 -7.64
CA HIS A 872 6.44 -36.74 -7.32
C HIS A 872 7.05 -37.99 -6.67
N ASP A 873 6.36 -38.53 -5.65
CA ASP A 873 6.48 -39.92 -5.18
C ASP A 873 5.12 -40.42 -4.69
N GLY A 874 4.55 -41.41 -5.37
CA GLY A 874 3.25 -42.02 -5.06
C GLY A 874 3.35 -43.46 -4.57
N SER A 875 4.52 -43.89 -4.10
CA SER A 875 4.77 -45.28 -3.70
C SER A 875 3.87 -45.76 -2.56
N ASP A 876 3.43 -44.85 -1.69
CA ASP A 876 2.54 -45.11 -0.56
C ASP A 876 1.04 -44.92 -0.90
N LYS A 877 0.72 -44.47 -2.11
CA LYS A 877 -0.65 -44.21 -2.58
C LYS A 877 -1.25 -45.43 -3.29
N PRO A 878 -2.58 -45.46 -3.55
CA PRO A 878 -3.23 -46.60 -4.19
C PRO A 878 -2.62 -47.04 -5.53
N TYR A 879 -2.10 -46.10 -6.33
CA TYR A 879 -1.49 -46.37 -7.62
C TYR A 879 -0.02 -46.87 -7.53
N ARG A 880 0.65 -46.73 -6.37
CA ARG A 880 1.97 -47.32 -6.05
C ARG A 880 3.09 -47.06 -7.07
N LEU A 881 3.06 -45.91 -7.75
CA LEU A 881 4.11 -45.51 -8.68
C LEU A 881 5.01 -44.46 -8.05
N LYS A 882 6.31 -44.73 -8.07
CA LYS A 882 7.30 -43.72 -7.67
C LYS A 882 7.45 -42.65 -8.75
N THR A 883 7.63 -43.07 -10.00
CA THR A 883 7.72 -42.20 -11.18
C THR A 883 6.62 -42.59 -12.18
N VAL A 884 6.06 -41.63 -12.90
CA VAL A 884 5.04 -41.85 -13.92
C VAL A 884 5.55 -41.33 -15.27
N MET A 885 5.38 -42.09 -16.35
CA MET A 885 5.83 -41.72 -17.69
C MET A 885 4.74 -41.10 -18.57
N ASN A 886 3.49 -41.52 -18.38
CA ASN A 886 2.37 -41.20 -19.27
C ASN A 886 1.55 -39.98 -18.82
N TYR A 887 2.15 -39.04 -18.08
CA TYR A 887 1.42 -37.92 -17.49
C TYR A 887 0.63 -37.07 -18.50
N TRP A 888 1.20 -36.79 -19.68
CA TRP A 888 0.59 -35.93 -20.71
C TRP A 888 0.21 -36.69 -21.99
N ASN A 889 0.59 -37.96 -22.08
CA ASN A 889 0.21 -38.85 -23.16
C ASN A 889 -0.24 -40.18 -22.60
N THR A 890 -1.55 -40.44 -22.54
CA THR A 890 -2.10 -41.66 -21.91
C THR A 890 -1.46 -42.94 -22.45
N GLN A 891 -1.14 -42.97 -23.75
CA GLN A 891 -0.62 -44.15 -24.44
C GLN A 891 0.91 -44.28 -24.48
N LEU A 892 1.66 -43.38 -23.81
CA LEU A 892 3.11 -43.52 -23.73
C LEU A 892 3.49 -44.64 -22.75
N ILE A 893 3.88 -45.80 -23.30
CA ILE A 893 4.24 -47.00 -22.53
C ILE A 893 5.69 -47.47 -22.79
N GLN A 894 6.46 -46.70 -23.55
CA GLN A 894 7.84 -47.01 -23.92
C GLN A 894 8.74 -45.80 -23.63
N SER A 895 10.00 -46.09 -23.27
CA SER A 895 11.02 -45.07 -23.07
C SER A 895 11.57 -44.59 -24.41
N GLY A 896 11.63 -43.28 -24.61
CA GLY A 896 12.27 -42.65 -25.76
C GLY A 896 13.76 -42.35 -25.54
N MET A 897 14.46 -42.09 -26.63
CA MET A 897 15.83 -41.56 -26.66
C MET A 897 15.87 -40.35 -27.57
N SER A 898 16.58 -39.30 -27.18
CA SER A 898 16.56 -38.04 -27.95
C SER A 898 17.93 -37.41 -28.16
N SER A 899 19.04 -38.04 -27.76
CA SER A 899 20.36 -37.40 -27.93
C SER A 899 20.82 -37.39 -29.38
N PHE A 900 21.55 -36.34 -29.74
CA PHE A 900 22.36 -36.32 -30.95
C PHE A 900 23.55 -37.30 -30.87
N ASP A 901 23.86 -37.91 -32.01
CA ASP A 901 25.02 -38.78 -32.22
C ASP A 901 25.64 -38.43 -33.58
N TYR A 902 26.87 -37.90 -33.59
CA TYR A 902 27.55 -37.51 -34.83
C TYR A 902 27.84 -38.70 -35.75
N THR A 903 27.78 -39.93 -35.25
CA THR A 903 27.97 -41.16 -36.03
C THR A 903 26.68 -41.70 -36.63
N ASN A 904 25.52 -41.26 -36.13
CA ASN A 904 24.19 -41.66 -36.60
C ASN A 904 23.40 -40.44 -37.10
N THR A 905 23.69 -40.03 -38.33
CA THR A 905 23.02 -38.91 -39.01
C THR A 905 21.86 -39.33 -39.90
N THR A 906 21.67 -40.63 -40.11
CA THR A 906 20.68 -41.18 -41.06
C THR A 906 19.37 -41.56 -40.36
N ASP A 907 19.45 -42.16 -39.17
CA ASP A 907 18.29 -42.57 -38.36
C ASP A 907 18.44 -42.04 -36.92
N PRO A 908 18.36 -40.71 -36.71
CA PRO A 908 18.69 -40.11 -35.43
C PRO A 908 17.66 -40.46 -34.34
N ASN A 909 18.12 -40.61 -33.09
CA ASN A 909 17.29 -41.09 -31.97
C ASN A 909 15.98 -40.31 -31.78
N TYR A 910 16.01 -38.97 -31.89
CA TYR A 910 14.83 -38.12 -31.70
C TYR A 910 13.71 -38.38 -32.71
N SER A 911 14.01 -39.05 -33.84
CA SER A 911 13.05 -39.39 -34.89
C SER A 911 12.42 -40.78 -34.74
N ALA A 912 13.01 -41.65 -33.91
CA ALA A 912 12.62 -43.04 -33.73
C ALA A 912 11.42 -43.21 -32.78
N GLU A 913 10.66 -44.30 -32.94
CA GLU A 913 9.64 -44.71 -31.95
C GLU A 913 10.29 -44.86 -30.56
N PRO A 914 9.64 -44.42 -29.46
CA PRO A 914 8.29 -43.88 -29.33
C PRO A 914 8.15 -42.36 -29.47
N ASN A 915 9.15 -41.65 -29.99
CA ASN A 915 9.14 -40.18 -30.04
C ASN A 915 8.13 -39.60 -31.03
N ASP A 916 7.55 -40.43 -31.90
CA ASP A 916 6.53 -40.10 -32.88
C ASP A 916 5.11 -40.49 -32.45
N LYS A 917 4.97 -41.22 -31.33
CA LYS A 917 3.69 -41.71 -30.81
C LYS A 917 2.68 -40.57 -30.77
N TYR A 918 1.49 -40.85 -31.27
CA TYR A 918 0.41 -39.87 -31.20
C TYR A 918 0.16 -39.51 -29.73
N VAL A 919 -0.11 -38.24 -29.43
CA VAL A 919 -0.42 -37.83 -28.06
C VAL A 919 -1.91 -37.94 -27.82
N ILE A 920 -2.32 -38.84 -26.93
CA ILE A 920 -3.67 -38.84 -26.35
C ILE A 920 -3.62 -37.95 -25.12
N LYS A 921 -4.20 -36.76 -25.25
CA LYS A 921 -4.21 -35.72 -24.21
C LYS A 921 -4.86 -36.25 -22.94
N THR A 922 -4.15 -36.12 -21.82
CA THR A 922 -4.62 -36.52 -20.49
C THR A 922 -5.30 -35.36 -19.76
N ILE A 923 -5.92 -35.67 -18.63
CA ILE A 923 -6.39 -34.65 -17.68
C ILE A 923 -5.28 -33.79 -17.07
N TYR A 924 -4.00 -34.16 -17.16
CA TYR A 924 -2.89 -33.36 -16.60
C TYR A 924 -2.19 -32.48 -17.64
N ASP A 925 -2.57 -32.57 -18.91
CA ASP A 925 -2.02 -31.74 -19.98
C ASP A 925 -2.43 -30.27 -19.77
N PRO A 926 -1.47 -29.32 -19.66
CA PRO A 926 -1.78 -27.92 -19.37
C PRO A 926 -2.40 -27.15 -20.56
N SER A 927 -2.42 -27.74 -21.76
CA SER A 927 -2.76 -27.03 -22.99
C SER A 927 -4.24 -26.64 -23.05
N PRO A 928 -4.58 -25.56 -23.78
CA PRO A 928 -5.95 -25.16 -24.02
C PRO A 928 -6.73 -26.18 -24.89
N ALA A 929 -8.04 -25.97 -25.01
CA ALA A 929 -8.91 -26.83 -25.81
C ALA A 929 -8.46 -26.86 -27.29
N GLY A 930 -8.41 -28.05 -27.88
CA GLY A 930 -7.89 -28.24 -29.26
C GLY A 930 -6.36 -28.21 -29.39
N PHE A 931 -5.62 -28.20 -28.27
CA PHE A 931 -4.17 -28.27 -28.22
C PHE A 931 -3.71 -29.34 -27.22
N LYS A 932 -2.47 -29.83 -27.38
CA LYS A 932 -1.83 -30.80 -26.48
C LYS A 932 -0.32 -30.64 -26.46
N ILE A 933 0.33 -31.14 -25.42
CA ILE A 933 1.80 -31.15 -25.34
C ILE A 933 2.37 -32.05 -26.45
N PRO A 934 3.35 -31.58 -27.24
CA PRO A 934 3.94 -32.38 -28.31
C PRO A 934 4.84 -33.50 -27.79
N PRO A 935 5.01 -34.59 -28.55
CA PRO A 935 6.16 -35.48 -28.37
C PRO A 935 7.43 -34.83 -28.96
N ILE A 936 8.62 -35.31 -28.59
CA ILE A 936 9.88 -34.66 -29.01
C ILE A 936 10.08 -34.61 -30.53
N LYS A 937 9.54 -35.57 -31.29
CA LYS A 937 9.61 -35.56 -32.76
C LYS A 937 8.92 -34.36 -33.39
N ALA A 938 7.95 -33.74 -32.71
CA ALA A 938 7.34 -32.51 -33.22
C ALA A 938 8.36 -31.39 -33.45
N PHE A 939 9.53 -31.43 -32.81
CA PHE A 939 10.61 -30.46 -33.02
C PHE A 939 11.68 -30.93 -34.01
N ALA A 940 11.50 -32.07 -34.71
CA ALA A 940 12.52 -32.65 -35.59
C ALA A 940 13.04 -31.68 -36.67
N ASP A 941 12.15 -30.92 -37.32
CA ASP A 941 12.55 -29.96 -38.35
C ASP A 941 13.51 -28.87 -37.82
N PHE A 942 13.49 -28.57 -36.51
CA PHE A 942 14.45 -27.65 -35.91
C PHE A 942 15.82 -28.32 -35.72
N PHE A 943 15.83 -29.62 -35.42
CA PHE A 943 17.03 -30.40 -35.16
C PHE A 943 17.77 -30.82 -36.44
N ASP A 944 17.05 -31.04 -37.54
CA ASP A 944 17.59 -31.58 -38.79
C ASP A 944 18.65 -30.67 -39.43
N ASP A 945 18.57 -29.36 -39.20
CA ASP A 945 19.53 -28.37 -39.72
C ASP A 945 20.80 -28.23 -38.87
N VAL A 946 20.88 -28.90 -37.73
CA VAL A 946 22.04 -28.87 -36.83
C VAL A 946 23.15 -29.74 -37.40
N LYS A 947 24.27 -29.10 -37.77
CA LYS A 947 25.47 -29.83 -38.22
C LYS A 947 26.20 -30.42 -37.03
N LEU A 948 26.32 -31.75 -37.00
CA LEU A 948 27.02 -32.47 -35.94
C LEU A 948 28.49 -32.72 -36.30
N LYS A 949 29.37 -32.67 -35.30
CA LYS A 949 30.78 -32.99 -35.43
C LYS A 949 31.33 -33.72 -34.21
N ALA A 950 32.43 -34.44 -34.42
CA ALA A 950 33.25 -34.99 -33.36
C ALA A 950 34.04 -33.89 -32.65
N ARG A 951 34.01 -33.88 -31.31
CA ARG A 951 34.84 -33.04 -30.45
C ARG A 951 35.63 -33.92 -29.48
N GLU A 952 36.92 -33.63 -29.31
CA GLU A 952 37.76 -34.34 -28.35
C GLU A 952 37.26 -34.06 -26.92
N ASN A 953 36.98 -35.13 -26.18
CA ASN A 953 36.56 -35.02 -24.78
C ASN A 953 37.78 -34.64 -23.91
N PRO A 954 37.60 -33.86 -22.83
CA PRO A 954 38.67 -33.60 -21.86
C PRO A 954 39.33 -34.87 -21.29
N LYS A 955 38.64 -36.02 -21.31
CA LYS A 955 39.20 -37.33 -20.99
C LYS A 955 39.90 -37.94 -22.21
N PRO A 956 41.20 -38.28 -22.11
CA PRO A 956 41.97 -38.83 -23.23
C PRO A 956 41.31 -40.08 -23.85
N GLY A 957 41.19 -40.09 -25.18
CA GLY A 957 40.67 -41.24 -25.95
C GLY A 957 39.15 -41.33 -26.05
N GLN A 958 38.40 -40.33 -25.59
CA GLN A 958 36.95 -40.22 -25.79
C GLN A 958 36.61 -39.08 -26.74
N THR A 959 35.59 -39.28 -27.57
CA THR A 959 35.04 -38.27 -28.48
C THR A 959 33.58 -38.07 -28.11
N GLN A 960 33.13 -36.81 -28.12
CA GLN A 960 31.73 -36.46 -27.88
C GLN A 960 31.12 -35.76 -29.09
N THR A 961 29.81 -35.87 -29.22
CA THR A 961 29.02 -35.13 -30.22
C THR A 961 28.97 -33.66 -29.84
N ALA A 962 29.25 -32.78 -30.80
CA ALA A 962 29.06 -31.34 -30.69
C ALA A 962 28.29 -30.81 -31.91
N GLY A 963 27.60 -29.69 -31.75
CA GLY A 963 26.84 -29.04 -32.81
C GLY A 963 27.49 -27.77 -33.32
N GLU A 964 27.14 -27.37 -34.54
CA GLU A 964 27.34 -26.01 -35.04
C GLU A 964 26.06 -25.19 -34.88
N PRO A 965 26.15 -23.90 -34.48
CA PRO A 965 24.98 -23.07 -34.24
C PRO A 965 24.03 -23.01 -35.44
N ASN A 966 22.75 -23.29 -35.21
CA ASN A 966 21.64 -23.07 -36.16
C ASN A 966 20.61 -22.06 -35.63
N ALA A 967 20.74 -21.62 -34.37
CA ALA A 967 19.91 -20.59 -33.78
C ALA A 967 20.69 -19.27 -33.74
N VAL A 968 20.09 -18.20 -34.26
CA VAL A 968 20.66 -16.85 -34.22
C VAL A 968 20.29 -16.21 -32.88
N GLU A 969 21.29 -15.96 -32.04
CA GLU A 969 21.09 -15.23 -30.79
C GLU A 969 20.68 -13.79 -31.08
N THR A 970 19.63 -13.35 -30.40
CA THR A 970 19.16 -11.97 -30.36
C THR A 970 19.23 -11.49 -28.91
N LEU A 971 19.03 -10.17 -28.67
CA LEU A 971 19.11 -9.61 -27.32
C LEU A 971 18.17 -10.30 -26.32
N ASN A 972 17.03 -10.79 -26.79
CA ASN A 972 15.91 -11.24 -25.97
C ASN A 972 15.54 -12.73 -26.14
N GLY A 973 16.29 -13.48 -26.96
CA GLY A 973 15.95 -14.86 -27.31
C GLY A 973 16.72 -15.37 -28.53
N TRP A 974 16.14 -16.34 -29.21
CA TRP A 974 16.71 -16.94 -30.41
C TRP A 974 15.74 -16.94 -31.57
N GLN A 975 16.28 -16.67 -32.75
CA GLN A 975 15.59 -16.85 -34.01
C GLN A 975 16.11 -18.13 -34.69
N VAL A 976 15.20 -19.02 -35.07
CA VAL A 976 15.52 -20.27 -35.76
C VAL A 976 14.75 -20.31 -37.07
N THR A 977 15.46 -20.54 -38.17
CA THR A 977 14.86 -20.67 -39.50
C THR A 977 14.67 -22.14 -39.83
N VAL A 978 13.44 -22.52 -40.22
CA VAL A 978 13.10 -23.86 -40.70
C VAL A 978 12.47 -23.71 -42.07
N GLY A 979 13.17 -24.14 -43.12
CA GLY A 979 12.78 -23.87 -44.50
C GLY A 979 12.74 -22.36 -44.77
N GLU A 980 11.59 -21.84 -45.18
CA GLU A 980 11.36 -20.40 -45.42
C GLU A 980 10.71 -19.67 -44.23
N LYS A 981 10.49 -20.36 -43.11
CA LYS A 981 9.78 -19.82 -41.93
C LYS A 981 10.77 -19.49 -40.82
N GLU A 982 10.51 -18.41 -40.12
CA GLU A 982 11.27 -18.00 -38.94
C GLU A 982 10.45 -18.24 -37.68
N PHE A 983 11.13 -18.75 -36.64
CA PHE A 983 10.54 -19.03 -35.34
C PHE A 983 11.33 -18.31 -34.27
N TYR A 984 10.60 -17.69 -33.35
CA TYR A 984 11.18 -17.05 -32.19
C TYR A 984 11.04 -17.93 -30.93
N PHE A 985 12.09 -17.96 -30.12
CA PHE A 985 12.15 -18.65 -28.83
C PHE A 985 12.66 -17.68 -27.76
N PRO A 986 11.82 -17.28 -26.78
CA PRO A 986 12.19 -16.27 -25.80
C PRO A 986 13.16 -16.82 -24.75
N ALA A 987 14.18 -16.03 -24.40
CA ALA A 987 15.15 -16.36 -23.34
C ALA A 987 14.56 -16.22 -21.94
N THR A 988 13.65 -17.13 -21.60
CA THR A 988 12.90 -17.13 -20.34
C THR A 988 13.40 -18.19 -19.34
N GLY A 989 14.46 -18.92 -19.66
CA GLY A 989 15.11 -19.86 -18.74
C GLY A 989 14.22 -21.02 -18.30
N VAL A 990 14.48 -21.52 -17.10
CA VAL A 990 13.70 -22.55 -16.40
C VAL A 990 13.48 -22.15 -14.95
N ARG A 991 12.53 -22.75 -14.24
CA ARG A 991 12.40 -22.54 -12.78
C ARG A 991 13.22 -23.55 -12.00
N ASP A 992 14.04 -23.08 -11.06
CA ASP A 992 15.04 -23.88 -10.35
C ASP A 992 14.44 -24.99 -9.49
N MET A 993 15.08 -26.15 -9.48
CA MET A 993 14.69 -27.33 -8.69
C MET A 993 15.43 -27.43 -7.33
N GLY A 994 16.11 -26.36 -6.91
CA GLY A 994 16.88 -26.25 -5.67
C GLY A 994 18.38 -26.09 -5.89
N VAL A 995 19.04 -25.39 -4.98
CA VAL A 995 20.50 -25.19 -4.96
C VAL A 995 21.10 -25.69 -3.65
N LYS A 996 22.43 -25.70 -3.52
CA LYS A 996 23.15 -26.25 -2.36
C LYS A 996 22.91 -25.45 -1.09
N ASP A 997 22.93 -24.14 -1.22
CA ASP A 997 23.05 -23.23 -0.07
C ASP A 997 21.74 -22.55 0.27
N ARG A 998 20.59 -23.11 -0.15
CA ARG A 998 19.25 -22.53 0.04
C ARG A 998 18.25 -23.58 0.49
N GLU A 999 17.51 -23.28 1.55
CA GLU A 999 16.39 -24.11 2.01
C GLU A 999 15.17 -23.98 1.10
N VAL A 1000 14.33 -25.00 1.06
CA VAL A 1000 13.10 -25.02 0.26
C VAL A 1000 12.10 -23.96 0.74
N SER A 1001 12.08 -23.64 2.04
CA SER A 1001 11.19 -22.62 2.62
C SER A 1001 11.48 -21.19 2.15
N TYR A 1002 12.69 -20.92 1.64
CA TYR A 1002 13.08 -19.59 1.18
C TYR A 1002 12.26 -19.14 -0.05
N GLY A 1003 12.00 -20.07 -0.99
CA GLY A 1003 11.39 -19.77 -2.27
C GLY A 1003 12.09 -20.42 -3.46
N THR A 1004 11.54 -20.18 -4.64
CA THR A 1004 12.06 -20.60 -5.95
C THR A 1004 12.25 -19.39 -6.85
N PHE A 1005 13.25 -19.44 -7.73
CA PHE A 1005 13.50 -18.45 -8.77
C PHE A 1005 13.45 -19.08 -10.17
N PRO A 1006 13.20 -18.27 -11.20
CA PRO A 1006 13.64 -18.58 -12.54
C PRO A 1006 15.18 -18.56 -12.58
N ALA A 1007 15.72 -19.37 -13.45
CA ALA A 1007 17.11 -19.77 -13.51
C ALA A 1007 17.56 -19.78 -14.96
N PHE A 1008 18.81 -19.36 -15.17
CA PHE A 1008 19.51 -19.35 -16.45
C PHE A 1008 18.78 -18.52 -17.53
N SER A 1009 19.00 -17.20 -17.52
CA SER A 1009 18.62 -16.32 -18.64
C SER A 1009 19.25 -16.71 -19.99
N SER A 1010 20.25 -17.60 -19.96
CA SER A 1010 21.02 -18.11 -21.10
C SER A 1010 20.44 -19.37 -21.76
N ILE A 1011 19.29 -19.88 -21.33
CA ILE A 1011 18.68 -21.08 -21.92
C ILE A 1011 17.20 -20.90 -22.27
N THR A 1012 16.70 -21.72 -23.19
CA THR A 1012 15.27 -21.98 -23.40
C THR A 1012 15.04 -23.48 -23.39
N TYR A 1013 14.35 -24.00 -22.37
CA TYR A 1013 13.92 -25.40 -22.34
C TYR A 1013 12.41 -25.51 -22.47
N ILE A 1014 11.97 -26.30 -23.45
CA ILE A 1014 10.56 -26.62 -23.71
C ILE A 1014 10.34 -28.10 -23.42
N ALA A 1015 9.44 -28.40 -22.49
CA ALA A 1015 9.09 -29.77 -22.16
C ALA A 1015 8.20 -30.42 -23.23
N THR A 1016 8.34 -31.74 -23.37
CA THR A 1016 7.55 -32.57 -24.29
C THR A 1016 6.81 -33.66 -23.52
N SER A 1017 5.91 -34.37 -24.18
CA SER A 1017 5.21 -35.52 -23.60
C SER A 1017 6.11 -36.75 -23.49
N GLY A 1018 7.34 -36.71 -24.02
CA GLY A 1018 8.27 -37.83 -24.06
C GLY A 1018 8.96 -38.09 -22.71
N PHE A 1019 9.35 -39.35 -22.49
CA PHE A 1019 9.98 -39.82 -21.27
C PHE A 1019 11.18 -40.71 -21.58
N HIS A 1020 12.25 -40.57 -20.81
CA HIS A 1020 13.42 -41.42 -20.84
C HIS A 1020 13.68 -42.05 -19.48
N ASN A 1021 13.67 -43.38 -19.41
CA ASN A 1021 14.05 -44.13 -18.22
C ASN A 1021 15.57 -44.33 -18.16
N SER A 1022 16.22 -43.87 -17.09
CA SER A 1022 17.59 -44.27 -16.77
C SER A 1022 17.70 -44.67 -15.29
N ASN A 1023 17.94 -45.96 -15.04
CA ASN A 1023 18.20 -46.56 -13.72
C ASN A 1023 17.22 -46.19 -12.58
N GLY A 1024 15.97 -45.85 -12.88
CA GLY A 1024 14.90 -45.59 -11.89
C GLY A 1024 15.00 -44.27 -11.11
N THR A 1025 16.19 -43.83 -10.72
CA THR A 1025 16.43 -42.54 -10.00
C THR A 1025 16.77 -41.38 -10.93
N SER A 1026 17.04 -41.65 -12.20
CA SER A 1026 17.50 -40.67 -13.19
C SER A 1026 16.54 -40.53 -14.38
N SER A 1027 15.32 -41.04 -14.24
CA SER A 1027 14.27 -40.88 -15.24
C SER A 1027 13.97 -39.41 -15.51
N SER A 1028 13.66 -39.08 -16.76
CA SER A 1028 13.63 -37.69 -17.22
C SER A 1028 12.62 -37.46 -18.31
N CYS A 1029 12.04 -36.26 -18.34
CA CYS A 1029 11.33 -35.75 -19.51
C CYS A 1029 12.30 -35.52 -20.68
N LEU A 1030 11.81 -35.68 -21.90
CA LEU A 1030 12.52 -35.25 -23.10
C LEU A 1030 12.23 -33.77 -23.35
N ILE A 1031 13.24 -32.99 -23.70
CA ILE A 1031 13.10 -31.54 -23.90
C ILE A 1031 13.68 -31.08 -25.24
N PHE A 1032 13.08 -30.05 -25.80
CA PHE A 1032 13.71 -29.17 -26.77
C PHE A 1032 14.51 -28.09 -26.02
N SER A 1033 15.74 -27.82 -26.46
CA SER A 1033 16.67 -26.94 -25.77
C SER A 1033 17.42 -26.02 -26.72
N ILE A 1034 17.60 -24.76 -26.32
CA ILE A 1034 18.61 -23.84 -26.86
C ILE A 1034 19.41 -23.29 -25.69
N ASP A 1035 20.74 -23.26 -25.81
CA ASP A 1035 21.66 -22.87 -24.74
C ASP A 1035 22.81 -22.04 -25.33
N LYS A 1036 23.03 -20.81 -24.85
CA LYS A 1036 24.10 -19.94 -25.37
C LYS A 1036 25.43 -20.05 -24.62
N ARG A 1037 25.48 -20.80 -23.51
CA ARG A 1037 26.68 -20.85 -22.65
C ARG A 1037 27.85 -21.46 -23.42
N SER A 1038 28.99 -20.78 -23.42
CA SER A 1038 30.17 -21.21 -24.18
C SER A 1038 30.78 -22.55 -23.71
N SER A 1039 30.43 -23.00 -22.49
CA SER A 1039 30.92 -24.24 -21.90
C SER A 1039 30.20 -25.51 -22.37
N VAL A 1040 29.05 -25.38 -23.05
CA VAL A 1040 28.27 -26.54 -23.51
C VAL A 1040 28.75 -27.08 -24.86
N ASP A 1041 28.30 -28.28 -25.22
CA ASP A 1041 28.65 -28.93 -26.49
C ASP A 1041 27.85 -28.44 -27.70
N PHE A 1042 26.77 -27.73 -27.44
CA PHE A 1042 25.82 -27.28 -28.44
C PHE A 1042 25.45 -25.79 -28.24
N PRO A 1043 26.44 -24.88 -28.23
CA PRO A 1043 26.18 -23.46 -28.02
C PRO A 1043 25.34 -22.92 -29.18
N ASN A 1044 24.24 -22.21 -28.88
CA ASN A 1044 23.31 -21.64 -29.85
C ASN A 1044 22.80 -22.65 -30.89
N CYS A 1045 22.62 -23.91 -30.48
CA CYS A 1045 22.00 -24.96 -31.28
C CYS A 1045 20.62 -25.31 -30.70
N THR A 1046 19.65 -25.61 -31.56
CA THR A 1046 18.45 -26.34 -31.15
C THR A 1046 18.82 -27.80 -30.90
N THR A 1047 18.52 -28.32 -29.71
CA THR A 1047 18.97 -29.65 -29.28
C THR A 1047 17.83 -30.43 -28.66
N PRO A 1048 17.68 -31.71 -29.04
CA PRO A 1048 16.89 -32.64 -28.25
C PRO A 1048 17.77 -33.19 -27.12
N ILE A 1049 17.26 -33.10 -25.89
CA ILE A 1049 17.98 -33.54 -24.69
C ILE A 1049 17.13 -34.57 -23.96
N HIS A 1050 17.80 -35.61 -23.45
CA HIS A 1050 17.31 -36.47 -22.39
C HIS A 1050 18.28 -36.38 -21.20
N GLY A 1051 17.79 -36.58 -19.98
CA GLY A 1051 18.58 -36.45 -18.75
C GLY A 1051 18.32 -35.17 -17.95
N THR A 1052 17.46 -34.28 -18.42
CA THR A 1052 16.90 -33.17 -17.64
C THR A 1052 15.81 -33.64 -16.67
N ASN A 1053 15.60 -32.90 -15.61
CA ASN A 1053 14.96 -33.40 -14.40
C ASN A 1053 13.48 -32.98 -14.31
N ASN A 1054 12.59 -33.88 -13.90
CA ASN A 1054 11.14 -33.65 -13.87
C ASN A 1054 10.70 -32.55 -12.87
N ALA A 1055 11.54 -32.23 -11.87
CA ALA A 1055 11.27 -31.21 -10.87
C ALA A 1055 11.54 -29.77 -11.33
N TYR A 1056 12.29 -29.55 -12.41
CA TYR A 1056 12.41 -28.21 -13.02
C TYR A 1056 11.04 -27.70 -13.48
N GLY A 1057 10.85 -26.38 -13.46
CA GLY A 1057 9.73 -25.76 -14.17
C GLY A 1057 10.14 -25.42 -15.60
N PHE A 1058 9.46 -26.01 -16.56
CA PHE A 1058 9.74 -25.86 -17.97
C PHE A 1058 8.73 -24.92 -18.63
N THR A 1059 9.16 -24.27 -19.70
CA THR A 1059 8.21 -23.67 -20.64
C THR A 1059 7.55 -24.77 -21.47
N VAL A 1060 6.37 -24.52 -22.03
CA VAL A 1060 5.68 -25.47 -22.91
C VAL A 1060 5.19 -24.78 -24.17
N ARG A 1061 5.30 -25.48 -25.30
CA ARG A 1061 4.82 -25.00 -26.61
C ARG A 1061 3.95 -26.09 -27.25
N PRO A 1062 2.62 -26.04 -27.07
CA PRO A 1062 1.69 -27.06 -27.54
C PRO A 1062 1.66 -27.23 -29.07
N ILE A 1063 1.10 -28.35 -29.52
CA ILE A 1063 0.67 -28.59 -30.91
C ILE A 1063 -0.86 -28.67 -30.99
N ARG A 1064 -1.42 -28.46 -32.18
CA ARG A 1064 -2.85 -28.68 -32.45
C ARG A 1064 -3.22 -30.14 -32.22
N ASP A 1065 -4.40 -30.36 -31.67
CA ASP A 1065 -5.01 -31.69 -31.58
C ASP A 1065 -5.78 -32.05 -32.87
N GLY A 1066 -6.26 -33.29 -32.99
CA GLY A 1066 -7.04 -33.76 -34.14
C GLY A 1066 -6.21 -34.23 -35.34
N GLN A 1067 -4.93 -34.53 -35.12
CA GLN A 1067 -4.00 -35.03 -36.15
C GLN A 1067 -3.92 -36.57 -36.15
N GLN A 1068 -5.05 -37.24 -35.92
CA GLN A 1068 -5.16 -38.68 -35.63
C GLN A 1068 -5.34 -39.53 -36.90
#